data_AF-A0A674MWG9-F1
#
_entry.id   AF-A0A674MWG9-F1
#
_cell.length_a   1.000
_cell.length_b   1.000
_cell.length_c   1.000
_cell.angle_alpha   90.00
_cell.angle_beta   90.00
_cell.angle_gamma   90.00
#
_symmetry.space_group_name_H-M   'P 1'
#
loop_
_entity.id
_entity.type
_entity.pdbx_description
1 polymer ?
#
loop_
_entity_poly.entity_id
_entity_poly.type
_entity_poly.pdbx_seq_one_letter_code
_entity_poly.pdbx_strand_id
1 'polypeptide(L)'
;MIHPAISSINLTTVLGSLATVARQRPMFMSEVVQAYETLHANLPPTLAKSQVSSVRKNLKLHLVSVLKHPCSLEFQGQISTLLLDLGMPQSEITRSTPAPREPRKRTRQEQYTEGKKVKMEPALMEDDDDKEEPAPLAVPKPTTVPVAQSAIDLTAEFLHPLLNPENVANLVLISMVYLPDVMPASFQATYTPVESAGTDAQIKHLARLMATQITAAGMGPGLEQCKARENDAGKDDVDDESGSKDHLIKRKIPTVMMGQAISVVGGYTEKAEETAPAAVKRLPEPILPTTQTKLAGTSGRKKVFRLSDVIQPLSESQIEALTSKAIKRILHSEKAIAQSGMSHVRVKLLTRLVTQFDGMMKDDVLKFVLEDIRARSDLAFSLLYQEYNTYLSQLPSGLLDSYDHCLYTLLSGLQEKPEQKDGLFTKLVLEAPVITESALEVIRRYCEDESRVYLGMTTLKELIVKRPSRQFQYLHVLLDLSSHEKEKVRTTALAFLKRMYEKDHLRDYIEKFALNYMQLLVHPNPPSLLFGADKDTEVAAPWTEDTVRQCLFLYLSLLPLNHQLVHELASVYTEAIADIKRSVLRAIEQPIRGMGMNSPELLLLVENCPKGAETLVTRCLHILTDKVPPSPELVERVRDLYHKRVPDVRFLIPVINGLEKSEVIQALPKLIKLNPIVVKEVFNRLLGTQHSKGVWEGFVKCCQRTKPQSYSVLLQLPSAQLTSMFERCPEMREPLLQHVHSLTPHQVTSLQTSYDWISVCC
;
A
#
# COMPACT_ATOMS: atom_id res chain seq x y z
N MET A 1 4.91 28.17 15.38
CA MET A 1 4.55 28.64 16.73
C MET A 1 4.35 27.44 17.65
N ILE A 2 4.74 27.54 18.92
CA ILE A 2 4.57 26.47 19.92
C ILE A 2 3.24 26.71 20.65
N HIS A 3 2.45 25.67 20.84
CA HIS A 3 1.18 25.80 21.55
C HIS A 3 1.40 25.86 23.08
N PRO A 4 0.91 26.89 23.81
CA PRO A 4 1.23 27.10 25.23
C PRO A 4 0.66 26.03 26.18
N ALA A 5 -0.26 25.19 25.69
CA ALA A 5 -0.84 24.06 26.43
C ALA A 5 -0.39 22.68 25.89
N ILE A 6 0.75 22.58 25.19
CA ILE A 6 1.28 21.28 24.74
C ILE A 6 1.76 20.42 25.93
N SER A 7 1.39 19.13 25.94
CA SER A 7 1.84 18.21 26.99
C SER A 7 3.34 17.87 26.86
N SER A 8 3.99 17.60 27.99
CA SER A 8 5.42 17.25 28.03
C SER A 8 5.78 16.06 27.11
N ILE A 9 4.90 15.04 27.03
CA ILE A 9 5.14 13.84 26.22
C ILE A 9 5.08 14.20 24.73
N ASN A 10 4.01 14.86 24.30
CA ASN A 10 3.85 15.28 22.91
C ASN A 10 5.02 16.18 22.47
N LEU A 11 5.45 17.10 23.34
CA LEU A 11 6.59 17.97 23.08
C LEU A 11 7.89 17.17 22.89
N THR A 12 8.20 16.19 23.76
CA THR A 12 9.38 15.33 23.58
C THR A 12 9.32 14.47 22.32
N THR A 13 8.14 13.95 21.95
CA THR A 13 7.96 13.20 20.69
C THR A 13 8.16 14.08 19.46
N VAL A 14 7.65 15.32 19.48
CA VAL A 14 7.85 16.29 18.39
C VAL A 14 9.34 16.65 18.23
N LEU A 15 10.09 16.83 19.31
CA LEU A 15 11.53 17.05 19.24
C LEU A 15 12.27 15.88 18.55
N GLY A 16 11.96 14.64 18.90
CA GLY A 16 12.55 13.47 18.25
C GLY A 16 12.21 13.36 16.75
N SER A 17 10.97 13.69 16.39
CA SER A 17 10.51 13.75 15.00
C SER A 17 11.24 14.83 14.21
N LEU A 18 11.33 16.07 14.72
CA LEU A 18 12.02 17.18 14.05
C LEU A 18 13.51 16.90 13.85
N ALA A 19 14.20 16.32 14.84
CA ALA A 19 15.59 15.89 14.70
C ALA A 19 15.79 14.77 13.67
N THR A 20 14.75 13.96 13.43
CA THR A 20 14.78 12.91 12.41
C THR A 20 14.52 13.50 11.03
N VAL A 21 13.57 14.43 10.89
CA VAL A 21 13.34 15.19 9.65
C VAL A 21 14.59 15.97 9.24
N ALA A 22 15.22 16.73 10.14
CA ALA A 22 16.41 17.52 9.83
C ALA A 22 17.61 16.65 9.34
N ARG A 23 17.78 15.45 9.90
CA ARG A 23 18.85 14.53 9.49
C ARG A 23 18.54 13.77 8.19
N GLN A 24 17.28 13.43 7.94
CA GLN A 24 16.87 12.74 6.71
C GLN A 24 16.66 13.70 5.53
N ARG A 25 16.31 14.96 5.81
CA ARG A 25 16.02 16.01 4.83
C ARG A 25 16.67 17.32 5.27
N PRO A 26 17.98 17.51 5.01
CA PRO A 26 18.73 18.69 5.48
C PRO A 26 18.22 20.04 4.98
N MET A 27 17.33 20.07 3.99
CA MET A 27 16.67 21.30 3.53
C MET A 27 15.80 21.97 4.61
N PHE A 28 15.34 21.22 5.62
CA PHE A 28 14.56 21.75 6.76
C PHE A 28 15.45 22.04 7.99
N MET A 29 16.78 22.04 7.84
CA MET A 29 17.71 22.21 8.96
C MET A 29 17.54 23.57 9.65
N SER A 30 17.45 24.65 8.87
CA SER A 30 17.24 26.03 9.37
C SER A 30 15.96 26.14 10.20
N GLU A 31 14.83 25.67 9.65
CA GLU A 31 13.52 25.69 10.30
C GLU A 31 13.51 24.89 11.61
N VAL A 32 14.17 23.73 11.65
CA VAL A 32 14.26 22.90 12.86
C VAL A 32 15.16 23.54 13.93
N VAL A 33 16.30 24.11 13.55
CA VAL A 33 17.18 24.84 14.48
C VAL A 33 16.44 26.07 15.05
N GLN A 34 15.76 26.84 14.21
CA GLN A 34 14.94 27.99 14.63
C GLN A 34 13.77 27.57 15.55
N ALA A 35 13.13 26.43 15.29
CA ALA A 35 12.07 25.89 16.15
C ALA A 35 12.61 25.48 17.54
N TYR A 36 13.83 24.94 17.61
CA TYR A 36 14.50 24.60 18.87
C TYR A 36 14.93 25.84 19.66
N GLU A 37 15.44 26.86 19.00
CA GLU A 37 15.74 28.17 19.61
C GLU A 37 14.46 28.81 20.17
N THR A 38 13.40 28.84 19.37
CA THR A 38 12.09 29.34 19.81
C THR A 38 11.56 28.57 21.02
N LEU A 39 11.73 27.24 21.08
CA LEU A 39 11.33 26.44 22.24
C LEU A 39 12.20 26.69 23.47
N HIS A 40 13.50 26.87 23.29
CA HIS A 40 14.39 27.17 24.42
C HIS A 40 14.04 28.51 25.06
N ALA A 41 13.75 29.53 24.24
CA ALA A 41 13.28 30.83 24.71
C ALA A 41 11.86 30.78 25.30
N ASN A 42 10.97 29.96 24.74
CA ASN A 42 9.54 29.89 25.10
C ASN A 42 9.08 28.48 25.50
N LEU A 43 9.58 28.00 26.64
CA LEU A 43 9.06 26.79 27.30
C LEU A 43 7.63 27.04 27.81
N PRO A 44 6.66 26.15 27.51
CA PRO A 44 5.28 26.30 27.97
C PRO A 44 5.18 26.42 29.51
N PRO A 45 4.47 27.43 30.05
CA PRO A 45 4.37 27.66 31.50
C PRO A 45 3.51 26.60 32.22
N THR A 46 2.81 25.77 31.47
CA THR A 46 2.01 24.63 31.95
C THR A 46 2.86 23.42 32.38
N LEU A 47 4.17 23.43 32.12
CA LEU A 47 5.07 22.33 32.45
C LEU A 47 5.60 22.43 33.90
N ALA A 48 5.46 21.34 34.64
CA ALA A 48 6.08 21.20 35.97
C ALA A 48 7.61 21.18 35.89
N LYS A 49 8.30 21.55 36.98
CA LYS A 49 9.78 21.61 37.05
C LYS A 49 10.49 20.33 36.57
N SER A 50 9.94 19.15 36.89
CA SER A 50 10.46 17.85 36.42
C SER A 50 10.26 17.64 34.91
N GLN A 51 9.14 18.11 34.36
CA GLN A 51 8.84 18.05 32.93
C GLN A 51 9.75 19.00 32.14
N VAL A 52 9.96 20.23 32.63
CA VAL A 52 10.92 21.19 32.05
C VAL A 52 12.33 20.60 31.98
N SER A 53 12.80 19.95 33.05
CA SER A 53 14.10 19.26 33.06
C SER A 53 14.15 18.11 32.02
N SER A 54 13.08 17.32 31.91
CA SER A 54 12.98 16.25 30.91
C SER A 54 13.00 16.77 29.47
N VAL A 55 12.25 17.83 29.17
CA VAL A 55 12.22 18.49 27.85
C VAL A 55 13.60 19.03 27.50
N ARG A 56 14.27 19.73 28.43
CA ARG A 56 15.65 20.23 28.26
C ARG A 56 16.65 19.11 27.97
N LYS A 57 16.58 17.99 28.69
CA LYS A 57 17.44 16.81 28.46
C LYS A 57 17.24 16.21 27.06
N ASN A 58 16.00 16.10 26.60
CA ASN A 58 15.68 15.61 25.25
C ASN A 58 16.11 16.61 24.16
N LEU A 59 15.88 17.91 24.36
CA LEU A 59 16.33 18.97 23.45
C LEU A 59 17.84 18.93 23.25
N LYS A 60 18.62 18.81 24.34
CA LYS A 60 20.08 18.64 24.31
C LYS A 60 20.50 17.41 23.50
N LEU A 61 19.88 16.26 23.75
CA LEU A 61 20.16 15.00 23.03
C LEU A 61 19.89 15.13 21.53
N HIS A 62 18.78 15.77 21.17
CA HIS A 62 18.38 15.97 19.78
C HIS A 62 19.24 17.01 19.06
N LEU A 63 19.64 18.11 19.71
CA LEU A 63 20.61 19.07 19.17
C LEU A 63 21.97 18.43 18.91
N VAL A 64 22.49 17.60 19.82
CA VAL A 64 23.73 16.83 19.58
C VAL A 64 23.58 15.86 18.40
N SER A 65 22.40 15.23 18.26
CA SER A 65 22.14 14.35 17.12
C SER A 65 22.12 15.11 15.79
N VAL A 66 21.63 16.35 15.79
CA VAL A 66 21.62 17.25 14.63
C VAL A 66 23.03 17.79 14.32
N LEU A 67 23.79 18.21 15.34
CA LEU A 67 25.17 18.73 15.22
C LEU A 67 26.14 17.73 14.57
N LYS A 68 25.91 16.43 14.73
CA LYS A 68 26.71 15.37 14.09
C LYS A 68 26.50 15.27 12.58
N HIS A 69 25.50 15.94 12.02
CA HIS A 69 25.19 15.87 10.59
C HIS A 69 26.06 16.86 9.78
N PRO A 70 26.67 16.48 8.64
CA PRO A 70 27.58 17.35 7.89
C PRO A 70 26.99 18.71 7.46
N CYS A 71 25.70 18.77 7.15
CA CYS A 71 25.02 20.02 6.78
C CYS A 71 24.70 20.94 7.99
N SER A 72 25.00 20.55 9.22
CA SER A 72 24.81 21.42 10.39
C SER A 72 25.95 22.42 10.60
N LEU A 73 27.05 22.31 9.84
CA LEU A 73 28.20 23.22 9.92
C LEU A 73 27.82 24.70 9.70
N GLU A 74 26.88 24.97 8.79
CA GLU A 74 26.37 26.33 8.54
C GLU A 74 25.62 26.92 9.74
N PHE A 75 25.03 26.05 10.57
CA PHE A 75 24.28 26.41 11.78
C PHE A 75 25.06 26.14 13.08
N GLN A 76 26.35 25.78 12.97
CA GLN A 76 27.17 25.31 14.11
C GLN A 76 27.19 26.34 15.24
N GLY A 77 27.30 27.63 14.94
CA GLY A 77 27.28 28.70 15.94
C GLY A 77 25.98 28.71 16.76
N GLN A 78 24.84 28.64 16.07
CA GLN A 78 23.51 28.63 16.71
C GLN A 78 23.33 27.39 17.60
N ILE A 79 23.64 26.22 17.06
CA ILE A 79 23.50 24.94 17.77
C ILE A 79 24.46 24.88 18.97
N SER A 80 25.69 25.39 18.84
CA SER A 80 26.68 25.40 19.92
C SER A 80 26.24 26.31 21.06
N THR A 81 25.73 27.51 20.78
CA THR A 81 25.21 28.42 21.80
C THR A 81 24.06 27.77 22.57
N LEU A 82 23.05 27.23 21.86
CA LEU A 82 21.91 26.56 22.47
C LEU A 82 22.33 25.31 23.30
N LEU A 83 23.41 24.63 22.92
CA LEU A 83 23.98 23.52 23.71
C LEU A 83 24.71 24.01 24.97
N LEU A 84 25.40 25.16 24.93
CA LEU A 84 25.99 25.81 26.11
C LEU A 84 24.89 26.22 27.10
N ASP A 85 23.78 26.80 26.62
CA ASP A 85 22.61 27.18 27.44
C ASP A 85 21.90 25.97 28.08
N LEU A 86 22.07 24.78 27.48
CA LEU A 86 21.64 23.49 28.03
C LEU A 86 22.74 22.80 28.86
N GLY A 87 23.77 23.54 29.27
CA GLY A 87 24.86 23.10 30.13
C GLY A 87 25.72 22.00 29.50
N MET A 88 25.99 22.05 28.18
CA MET A 88 27.00 21.20 27.55
C MET A 88 28.36 21.92 27.61
N PRO A 89 29.44 21.29 28.10
CA PRO A 89 30.76 21.91 28.05
C PRO A 89 31.28 21.97 26.60
N GLN A 90 32.01 23.03 26.27
CA GLN A 90 32.50 23.32 24.91
C GLN A 90 33.30 22.16 24.30
N SER A 91 34.05 21.40 25.12
CA SER A 91 34.81 20.22 24.69
C SER A 91 33.93 19.10 24.13
N GLU A 92 32.72 18.90 24.64
CA GLU A 92 31.76 17.90 24.12
C GLU A 92 31.09 18.36 22.82
N ILE A 93 30.87 19.66 22.66
CA ILE A 93 30.36 20.27 21.43
C ILE A 93 31.39 20.09 20.32
N THR A 94 32.65 20.47 20.57
CA THR A 94 33.75 20.27 19.61
C THR A 94 33.92 18.80 19.22
N ARG A 95 33.90 17.87 20.19
CA ARG A 95 33.96 16.41 19.95
C ARG A 95 32.78 15.88 19.11
N SER A 96 31.63 16.56 19.16
CA SER A 96 30.41 16.17 18.44
C SER A 96 30.26 16.85 17.08
N THR A 97 31.11 17.82 16.77
CA THR A 97 31.08 18.59 15.51
C THR A 97 31.86 17.83 14.42
N PRO A 98 31.31 17.63 13.22
CA PRO A 98 32.04 17.00 12.12
C PRO A 98 33.18 17.90 11.62
N ALA A 99 34.27 17.30 11.14
CA ALA A 99 35.38 18.06 10.58
C ALA A 99 34.95 18.89 9.34
N PRO A 100 35.38 20.16 9.21
CA PRO A 100 35.15 20.94 7.99
C PRO A 100 35.73 20.21 6.77
N ARG A 101 34.96 20.12 5.68
CA ARG A 101 35.48 19.58 4.42
C ARG A 101 36.44 20.58 3.79
N GLU A 102 37.73 20.25 3.77
CA GLU A 102 38.67 20.96 2.90
C GLU A 102 38.23 20.85 1.43
N PRO A 103 38.18 21.96 0.68
CA PRO A 103 38.03 21.91 -0.76
C PRO A 103 39.34 21.38 -1.35
N ARG A 104 39.38 20.07 -1.67
CA ARG A 104 40.53 19.43 -2.36
C ARG A 104 40.96 20.27 -3.56
N LYS A 105 42.09 20.99 -3.42
CA LYS A 105 42.79 21.59 -4.56
C LYS A 105 43.06 20.48 -5.58
N ARG A 106 42.54 20.65 -6.79
CA ARG A 106 42.87 19.75 -7.91
C ARG A 106 44.37 19.81 -8.15
N THR A 107 45.06 18.70 -8.00
CA THR A 107 46.41 18.55 -8.55
C THR A 107 46.31 18.67 -10.07
N ARG A 108 46.90 19.73 -10.60
CA ARG A 108 46.95 20.00 -12.05
C ARG A 108 47.77 18.89 -12.71
N GLN A 109 47.21 18.29 -13.75
CA GLN A 109 47.86 17.24 -14.52
C GLN A 109 48.92 17.86 -15.43
N GLU A 110 50.19 17.50 -15.24
CA GLU A 110 51.29 17.78 -16.17
C GLU A 110 51.97 16.49 -16.63
N GLN A 111 52.66 16.57 -17.76
CA GLN A 111 52.99 15.43 -18.61
C GLN A 111 54.31 14.74 -18.23
N TYR A 112 54.37 13.44 -18.55
CA TYR A 112 55.54 12.56 -18.65
C TYR A 112 56.95 13.17 -18.57
N THR A 113 57.77 12.60 -17.69
CA THR A 113 59.17 12.19 -17.97
C THR A 113 59.56 10.99 -17.08
N GLU A 114 60.51 10.17 -17.53
CA GLU A 114 60.93 8.91 -16.88
C GLU A 114 61.99 9.12 -15.76
N GLY A 115 62.05 8.20 -14.78
CA GLY A 115 63.23 8.09 -13.89
C GLY A 115 63.02 7.29 -12.60
N LYS A 116 63.74 6.16 -12.43
CA LYS A 116 63.78 5.35 -11.19
C LYS A 116 64.55 6.05 -10.06
N LYS A 117 64.08 5.94 -8.80
CA LYS A 117 64.76 5.18 -7.68
C LYS A 117 64.10 5.34 -6.28
N VAL A 118 63.56 4.23 -5.76
CA VAL A 118 63.90 3.57 -4.47
C VAL A 118 64.05 4.40 -3.16
N LYS A 119 62.99 4.30 -2.32
CA LYS A 119 62.98 3.87 -0.88
C LYS A 119 63.35 4.82 0.28
N MET A 120 62.57 4.65 1.37
CA MET A 120 62.86 4.77 2.82
C MET A 120 62.49 6.08 3.57
N GLU A 121 61.45 5.95 4.40
CA GLU A 121 61.32 6.56 5.74
C GLU A 121 62.47 6.06 6.66
N PRO A 122 62.86 6.75 7.77
CA PRO A 122 61.94 7.00 8.89
C PRO A 122 62.15 8.26 9.80
N ALA A 123 61.01 8.75 10.30
CA ALA A 123 60.68 9.06 11.72
C ALA A 123 61.44 10.11 12.60
N LEU A 124 60.64 10.60 13.58
CA LEU A 124 60.96 11.18 14.91
C LEU A 124 61.29 12.69 15.07
N MET A 125 60.53 13.30 16.00
CA MET A 125 60.92 14.37 16.97
C MET A 125 61.32 15.75 16.38
N GLU A 126 61.21 16.90 17.04
CA GLU A 126 60.64 17.39 18.33
C GLU A 126 60.45 18.93 18.17
N ASP A 127 59.85 19.65 19.14
CA ASP A 127 60.15 21.03 19.66
C ASP A 127 60.74 22.14 18.75
N ASP A 128 60.54 23.47 18.94
CA ASP A 128 59.67 24.33 19.79
C ASP A 128 59.82 25.80 19.27
N ASP A 129 59.05 26.75 19.81
CA ASP A 129 59.23 28.22 19.85
C ASP A 129 59.31 29.12 18.57
N ASP A 130 58.29 29.98 18.44
CA ASP A 130 58.35 31.45 18.37
C ASP A 130 59.33 32.22 17.43
N LYS A 131 58.81 32.84 16.34
CA LYS A 131 58.57 34.33 16.24
C LYS A 131 58.12 34.90 14.88
N GLU A 132 57.16 35.83 14.97
CA GLU A 132 56.90 37.09 14.22
C GLU A 132 57.05 37.20 12.66
N GLU A 133 55.88 37.38 12.01
CA GLU A 133 55.53 38.32 10.90
C GLU A 133 56.37 38.41 9.58
N PRO A 134 55.76 38.74 8.41
CA PRO A 134 54.62 39.67 8.24
C PRO A 134 53.48 39.26 7.29
N ALA A 135 52.40 40.05 7.32
CA ALA A 135 51.20 39.87 6.51
C ALA A 135 51.37 40.26 5.02
N PRO A 136 50.74 39.51 4.10
CA PRO A 136 50.45 39.98 2.74
C PRO A 136 48.93 40.12 2.47
N LEU A 137 48.50 41.37 2.27
CA LEU A 137 47.53 41.86 1.29
C LEU A 137 46.22 41.05 1.07
N ALA A 138 45.11 41.69 1.43
CA ALA A 138 43.76 41.20 1.17
C ALA A 138 43.44 41.09 -0.34
N VAL A 139 43.01 39.89 -0.76
CA VAL A 139 42.34 39.64 -2.04
C VAL A 139 40.82 39.66 -1.81
N PRO A 140 39.99 40.26 -2.68
CA PRO A 140 38.55 40.37 -2.43
C PRO A 140 37.89 39.00 -2.29
N LYS A 141 37.14 38.78 -1.20
CA LYS A 141 36.29 37.59 -1.06
C LYS A 141 35.25 37.60 -2.19
N PRO A 142 35.02 36.47 -2.89
CA PRO A 142 33.92 36.38 -3.85
C PRO A 142 32.59 36.61 -3.12
N THR A 143 31.71 37.39 -3.74
CA THR A 143 30.41 37.76 -3.19
C THR A 143 29.58 36.53 -2.88
N THR A 144 29.35 36.28 -1.59
CA THR A 144 28.36 35.33 -1.10
C THR A 144 26.99 35.74 -1.59
N VAL A 145 26.28 34.83 -2.26
CA VAL A 145 24.85 35.00 -2.56
C VAL A 145 24.12 35.25 -1.24
N PRO A 146 23.32 36.32 -1.09
CA PRO A 146 22.70 36.63 0.18
C PRO A 146 21.69 35.54 0.56
N VAL A 147 21.94 34.90 1.70
CA VAL A 147 20.98 34.00 2.35
C VAL A 147 19.73 34.81 2.71
N ALA A 148 18.55 34.20 2.61
CA ALA A 148 17.33 34.79 3.15
C ALA A 148 17.43 34.87 4.68
N GLN A 149 17.90 36.03 5.19
CA GLN A 149 17.94 36.32 6.62
C GLN A 149 16.55 36.14 7.23
N SER A 150 16.45 35.45 8.37
CA SER A 150 15.16 35.25 9.03
C SER A 150 14.69 36.55 9.70
N ALA A 151 13.39 36.67 9.96
CA ALA A 151 12.84 37.79 10.73
C ALA A 151 13.49 37.95 12.12
N ILE A 152 13.97 36.84 12.71
CA ILE A 152 14.70 36.84 13.99
C ILE A 152 16.12 37.41 13.79
N ASP A 153 16.82 37.07 12.70
CA ASP A 153 18.17 37.59 12.41
C ASP A 153 18.15 39.10 12.20
N LEU A 154 17.24 39.59 11.36
CA LEU A 154 17.06 41.03 11.10
C LEU A 154 16.72 41.80 12.39
N THR A 155 15.88 41.22 13.25
CA THR A 155 15.52 41.82 14.54
C THR A 155 16.68 41.75 15.55
N ALA A 156 17.51 40.71 15.53
CA ALA A 156 18.70 40.58 16.38
C ALA A 156 19.80 41.55 15.97
N GLU A 157 20.04 41.74 14.66
CA GLU A 157 20.97 42.74 14.11
C GLU A 157 20.54 44.17 14.52
N PHE A 158 19.23 44.46 14.51
CA PHE A 158 18.68 45.74 14.99
C PHE A 158 18.86 45.94 16.52
N LEU A 159 18.66 44.90 17.33
CA LEU A 159 18.76 45.00 18.79
C LEU A 159 20.22 45.09 19.28
N HIS A 160 21.18 44.47 18.57
CA HIS A 160 22.57 44.42 18.98
C HIS A 160 23.18 45.78 19.40
N PRO A 161 23.12 46.87 18.60
CA PRO A 161 23.65 48.17 19.01
C PRO A 161 22.84 48.88 20.10
N LEU A 162 21.61 48.43 20.38
CA LEU A 162 20.73 49.05 21.38
C LEU A 162 20.98 48.52 22.80
N LEU A 163 21.64 47.36 22.95
CA LEU A 163 21.98 46.73 24.23
C LEU A 163 23.21 47.35 24.91
N ASN A 164 23.22 48.68 25.03
CA ASN A 164 24.22 49.40 25.83
C ASN A 164 23.82 49.38 27.34
N PRO A 165 24.78 49.64 28.28
CA PRO A 165 24.51 49.53 29.72
C PRO A 165 23.38 50.44 30.23
N GLU A 166 23.22 51.63 29.65
CA GLU A 166 22.21 52.63 30.05
C GLU A 166 20.80 52.18 29.63
N ASN A 167 20.64 51.75 28.38
CA ASN A 167 19.38 51.20 27.87
C ASN A 167 18.98 49.93 28.62
N VAL A 168 19.92 49.05 28.92
CA VAL A 168 19.66 47.82 29.68
C VAL A 168 19.26 48.14 31.12
N ALA A 169 19.92 49.10 31.79
CA ALA A 169 19.53 49.55 33.13
C ALA A 169 18.11 50.15 33.14
N ASN A 170 17.79 51.01 32.18
CA ASN A 170 16.45 51.58 32.03
C ASN A 170 15.38 50.51 31.75
N LEU A 171 15.69 49.52 30.90
CA LEU A 171 14.79 48.39 30.62
C LEU A 171 14.53 47.52 31.86
N VAL A 172 15.55 47.27 32.68
CA VAL A 172 15.40 46.57 33.97
C VAL A 172 14.53 47.39 34.92
N LEU A 173 14.80 48.68 35.10
CA LEU A 173 14.00 49.56 35.97
C LEU A 173 12.52 49.61 35.57
N ILE A 174 12.21 49.69 34.28
CA ILE A 174 10.83 49.68 33.76
C ILE A 174 10.17 48.31 33.96
N SER A 175 10.92 47.21 33.79
CA SER A 175 10.39 45.84 33.90
C SER A 175 10.25 45.33 35.33
N MET A 176 10.91 45.94 36.32
CA MET A 176 10.80 45.54 37.74
C MET A 176 9.35 45.49 38.25
N VAL A 177 8.48 46.38 37.76
CA VAL A 177 7.05 46.44 38.16
C VAL A 177 6.23 45.26 37.59
N TYR A 178 6.74 44.57 36.57
CA TYR A 178 6.09 43.43 35.91
C TYR A 178 6.66 42.07 36.32
N LEU A 179 7.63 42.03 37.23
CA LEU A 179 8.18 40.78 37.73
C LEU A 179 7.20 40.12 38.73
N PRO A 180 6.98 38.80 38.67
CA PRO A 180 6.14 38.10 39.62
C PRO A 180 6.82 37.96 40.99
N ASP A 181 6.05 38.06 42.07
CA ASP A 181 6.52 37.93 43.47
C ASP A 181 7.21 36.58 43.77
N VAL A 182 6.96 35.56 42.95
CA VAL A 182 7.54 34.23 43.06
C VAL A 182 8.24 33.85 41.76
N MET A 183 9.52 33.48 41.85
CA MET A 183 10.35 33.10 40.70
C MET A 183 9.71 31.95 39.88
N PRO A 184 9.43 32.14 38.57
CA PRO A 184 8.83 31.11 37.74
C PRO A 184 9.68 29.85 37.63
N ALA A 185 9.05 28.68 37.64
CA ALA A 185 9.74 27.39 37.51
C ALA A 185 10.50 27.24 36.18
N SER A 186 10.00 27.85 35.10
CA SER A 186 10.67 27.95 33.80
C SER A 186 11.96 28.77 33.89
N PHE A 187 11.94 29.92 34.58
CA PHE A 187 13.11 30.77 34.80
C PHE A 187 14.14 30.07 35.70
N GLN A 188 13.72 29.51 36.85
CA GLN A 188 14.61 28.79 37.75
C GLN A 188 15.32 27.59 37.08
N ALA A 189 14.67 26.93 36.11
CA ALA A 189 15.26 25.83 35.34
C ALA A 189 16.11 26.28 34.14
N THR A 190 16.05 27.57 33.77
CA THR A 190 16.73 28.16 32.62
C THR A 190 17.92 29.04 33.02
N TYR A 191 17.92 29.56 34.24
CA TYR A 191 18.98 30.43 34.76
C TYR A 191 20.33 29.69 34.88
N THR A 192 21.28 30.08 34.01
CA THR A 192 22.71 29.77 34.10
C THR A 192 23.46 31.01 34.62
N PRO A 193 24.26 30.91 35.70
CA PRO A 193 25.14 32.00 36.13
C PRO A 193 26.13 32.38 35.02
N VAL A 194 26.25 33.68 34.72
CA VAL A 194 27.14 34.18 33.67
C VAL A 194 28.51 34.45 34.27
N GLU A 195 29.51 33.62 33.96
CA GLU A 195 30.88 33.71 34.51
C GLU A 195 31.66 34.95 34.04
N SER A 196 31.26 35.57 32.92
CA SER A 196 32.01 36.67 32.26
C SER A 196 31.10 37.66 31.53
N ALA A 197 30.17 38.29 32.27
CA ALA A 197 29.16 39.18 31.69
C ALA A 197 29.74 40.38 30.91
N GLY A 198 29.17 40.67 29.74
CA GLY A 198 29.44 41.90 28.96
C GLY A 198 30.30 41.72 27.71
N THR A 199 30.59 40.49 27.29
CA THR A 199 31.30 40.24 26.01
C THR A 199 30.38 40.44 24.80
N ASP A 200 30.92 40.91 23.67
CA ASP A 200 30.18 41.09 22.40
C ASP A 200 29.44 39.82 21.96
N ALA A 201 30.02 38.64 22.18
CA ALA A 201 29.37 37.35 21.92
C ALA A 201 28.11 37.12 22.77
N GLN A 202 28.13 37.51 24.05
CA GLN A 202 26.95 37.44 24.93
C GLN A 202 25.92 38.52 24.58
N ILE A 203 26.34 39.72 24.16
CA ILE A 203 25.43 40.77 23.70
C ILE A 203 24.70 40.32 22.44
N LYS A 204 25.38 39.65 21.50
CA LYS A 204 24.76 38.99 20.32
C LYS A 204 23.77 37.90 20.70
N HIS A 205 24.12 37.07 21.67
CA HIS A 205 23.21 36.03 22.15
C HIS A 205 21.96 36.63 22.82
N LEU A 206 22.12 37.61 23.71
CA LEU A 206 21.01 38.33 24.35
C LEU A 206 20.12 39.04 23.31
N ALA A 207 20.71 39.70 22.32
CA ALA A 207 19.99 40.32 21.22
C ALA A 207 19.13 39.30 20.45
N ARG A 208 19.64 38.08 20.21
CA ARG A 208 18.87 37.04 19.53
C ARG A 208 17.77 36.43 20.41
N LEU A 209 18.00 36.23 21.70
CA LEU A 209 16.94 35.82 22.65
C LEU A 209 15.81 36.86 22.69
N MET A 210 16.14 38.15 22.78
CA MET A 210 15.16 39.24 22.75
C MET A 210 14.46 39.33 21.39
N ALA A 211 15.18 39.17 20.28
CA ALA A 211 14.59 39.14 18.94
C ALA A 211 13.56 38.01 18.80
N THR A 212 13.88 36.81 19.30
CA THR A 212 12.97 35.65 19.29
C THR A 212 11.67 35.98 20.04
N GLN A 213 11.76 36.66 21.18
CA GLN A 213 10.58 37.07 21.97
C GLN A 213 9.77 38.18 21.29
N ILE A 214 10.43 39.22 20.78
CA ILE A 214 9.81 40.34 20.08
C ILE A 214 9.09 39.85 18.81
N THR A 215 9.75 38.99 18.01
CA THR A 215 9.15 38.35 16.83
C THR A 215 7.99 37.43 17.19
N ALA A 216 8.08 36.66 18.29
CA ALA A 216 6.99 35.81 18.77
C ALA A 216 5.77 36.60 19.25
N ALA A 217 5.97 37.79 19.81
CA ALA A 217 4.92 38.75 20.15
C ALA A 217 4.32 39.49 18.93
N GLY A 218 4.80 39.20 17.72
CA GLY A 218 4.32 39.83 16.48
C GLY A 218 4.89 41.23 16.22
N MET A 219 5.98 41.60 16.90
CA MET A 219 6.67 42.88 16.81
C MET A 219 8.06 42.73 16.17
N GLY A 220 8.72 43.85 15.86
CA GLY A 220 10.13 43.92 15.47
C GLY A 220 10.38 44.14 13.97
N PRO A 221 11.46 44.85 13.58
CA PRO A 221 11.67 45.29 12.20
C PRO A 221 11.79 44.15 11.18
N GLY A 222 12.32 42.99 11.58
CA GLY A 222 12.42 41.83 10.71
C GLY A 222 11.06 41.27 10.30
N LEU A 223 10.06 41.35 11.18
CA LEU A 223 8.69 40.89 10.86
C LEU A 223 7.97 41.89 9.93
N GLU A 224 8.23 43.18 10.09
CA GLU A 224 7.71 44.23 9.20
C GLU A 224 8.34 44.13 7.80
N GLN A 225 9.65 43.89 7.70
CA GLN A 225 10.31 43.69 6.41
C GLN A 225 9.90 42.38 5.71
N CYS A 226 9.66 41.29 6.45
CA CYS A 226 9.07 40.08 5.87
C CYS A 226 7.65 40.33 5.33
N LYS A 227 6.78 41.00 6.10
CA LYS A 227 5.43 41.38 5.65
C LYS A 227 5.45 42.37 4.48
N ALA A 228 6.41 43.30 4.45
CA ALA A 228 6.58 44.23 3.33
C ALA A 228 6.96 43.48 2.05
N ARG A 229 7.88 42.49 2.12
CA ARG A 229 8.22 41.62 0.99
C ARG A 229 7.05 40.76 0.51
N GLU A 230 6.20 40.28 1.43
CA GLU A 230 4.96 39.55 1.07
C GLU A 230 3.92 40.48 0.41
N ASN A 231 3.80 41.73 0.85
CA ASN A 231 2.88 42.72 0.26
C ASN A 231 3.35 43.27 -1.10
N ASP A 232 4.66 43.43 -1.32
CA ASP A 232 5.22 43.82 -2.62
C ASP A 232 5.06 42.70 -3.65
N ALA A 233 5.29 41.44 -3.24
CA ALA A 233 5.02 40.27 -4.07
C ALA A 233 3.53 40.04 -4.39
N GLY A 234 2.62 40.76 -3.72
CA GLY A 234 1.18 40.72 -3.94
C GLY A 234 0.60 41.88 -4.75
N LYS A 235 1.45 42.73 -5.36
CA LYS A 235 1.03 43.95 -6.07
C LYS A 235 1.18 43.93 -7.59
N ASP A 236 1.83 42.92 -8.16
CA ASP A 236 2.01 42.77 -9.61
C ASP A 236 0.90 41.92 -10.28
N ASP A 237 -0.06 41.36 -9.53
CA ASP A 237 -1.18 40.55 -10.03
C ASP A 237 -2.53 40.96 -9.39
N VAL A 238 -3.01 42.18 -9.69
CA VAL A 238 -4.42 42.55 -9.47
C VAL A 238 -4.91 43.47 -10.60
N ASP A 239 -5.42 42.88 -11.67
CA ASP A 239 -6.40 43.52 -12.57
C ASP A 239 -7.20 42.46 -13.35
N ASP A 240 -8.06 41.71 -12.65
CA ASP A 240 -9.47 41.51 -13.07
C ASP A 240 -10.32 40.97 -11.89
N GLU A 241 -11.59 41.37 -11.81
CA GLU A 241 -12.43 41.18 -10.62
C GLU A 241 -13.46 40.03 -10.70
N SER A 242 -13.79 39.47 -9.52
CA SER A 242 -15.13 39.09 -9.03
C SER A 242 -16.22 38.59 -10.02
N GLY A 243 -16.91 37.47 -9.82
CA GLY A 243 -16.87 36.50 -8.71
C GLY A 243 -18.22 35.78 -8.51
N SER A 244 -18.19 34.61 -7.85
CA SER A 244 -19.32 34.04 -7.09
C SER A 244 -18.82 32.95 -6.14
N LYS A 245 -19.26 32.99 -4.88
CA LYS A 245 -18.85 32.08 -3.81
C LYS A 245 -19.97 31.12 -3.45
N ASP A 246 -19.60 29.90 -3.05
CA ASP A 246 -20.09 29.26 -1.83
C ASP A 246 -19.00 28.25 -1.39
N HIS A 247 -18.28 28.44 -0.27
CA HIS A 247 -18.68 28.38 1.14
C HIS A 247 -18.41 27.02 1.80
N LEU A 248 -17.28 26.89 2.52
CA LEU A 248 -17.18 26.00 3.70
C LEU A 248 -16.27 26.60 4.80
N ILE A 249 -16.90 27.42 5.63
CA ILE A 249 -16.77 27.49 7.10
C ILE A 249 -15.38 27.19 7.71
N LYS A 250 -14.68 28.23 8.17
CA LYS A 250 -13.79 28.14 9.35
C LYS A 250 -14.37 28.95 10.51
N ARG A 251 -14.78 28.25 11.58
CA ARG A 251 -15.23 28.85 12.85
C ARG A 251 -14.13 29.75 13.43
N LYS A 252 -14.39 31.05 13.56
CA LYS A 252 -13.69 31.92 14.52
C LYS A 252 -14.48 31.95 15.83
N ILE A 253 -13.79 31.74 16.94
CA ILE A 253 -14.30 32.04 18.29
C ILE A 253 -13.88 33.50 18.58
N PRO A 254 -14.81 34.41 18.95
CA PRO A 254 -14.46 35.80 19.23
C PRO A 254 -14.01 35.98 20.68
N THR A 255 -12.97 36.79 20.89
CA THR A 255 -12.71 37.44 22.18
C THR A 255 -13.16 38.90 22.04
N VAL A 256 -13.97 39.38 22.99
CA VAL A 256 -14.66 40.68 22.98
C VAL A 256 -14.19 41.52 24.18
N MET A 257 -14.28 42.86 24.05
CA MET A 257 -13.91 43.92 25.03
C MET A 257 -12.39 44.09 25.25
N MET A 258 -11.78 45.29 25.31
CA MET A 258 -12.25 46.72 25.34
C MET A 258 -11.21 47.59 24.58
N GLY A 259 -11.40 48.87 24.21
CA GLY A 259 -12.59 49.74 24.22
C GLY A 259 -12.27 51.24 23.92
N GLN A 260 -13.09 51.87 23.07
CA GLN A 260 -13.34 53.34 22.88
C GLN A 260 -12.21 54.34 22.50
N ALA A 261 -12.32 54.91 21.28
CA ALA A 261 -12.38 56.36 20.93
C ALA A 261 -12.63 56.48 19.39
N ILE A 262 -13.71 57.07 18.85
CA ILE A 262 -13.96 58.53 18.60
C ILE A 262 -12.79 59.13 17.79
N SER A 263 -12.88 59.65 16.55
CA SER A 263 -13.89 60.44 15.79
C SER A 263 -13.48 60.48 14.28
N VAL A 264 -14.15 61.07 13.25
CA VAL A 264 -15.54 61.49 12.88
C VAL A 264 -15.51 61.98 11.39
N VAL A 265 -16.66 62.13 10.70
CA VAL A 265 -16.85 62.52 9.25
C VAL A 265 -16.44 61.42 8.24
N GLY A 266 -17.19 61.01 7.19
CA GLY A 266 -18.43 61.49 6.53
C GLY A 266 -18.14 61.88 5.06
N GLY A 267 -18.87 61.47 4.01
CA GLY A 267 -20.00 60.55 3.82
C GLY A 267 -20.41 60.47 2.32
N TYR A 268 -21.50 59.75 2.01
CA TYR A 268 -22.27 59.78 0.72
C TYR A 268 -21.62 59.11 -0.53
N THR A 269 -22.08 57.93 -1.01
CA THR A 269 -23.21 57.62 -1.97
C THR A 269 -22.99 58.11 -3.42
N GLU A 270 -23.34 57.41 -4.51
CA GLU A 270 -24.05 56.12 -4.75
C GLU A 270 -23.76 55.58 -6.20
N LYS A 271 -24.20 54.33 -6.47
CA LYS A 271 -24.51 53.62 -7.75
C LYS A 271 -24.20 54.32 -9.11
N ALA A 272 -23.52 53.71 -10.10
CA ALA A 272 -23.76 52.45 -10.83
C ALA A 272 -24.92 52.48 -11.86
N GLU A 273 -24.61 52.31 -13.16
CA GLU A 273 -25.31 51.41 -14.10
C GLU A 273 -24.59 51.27 -15.46
N GLU A 274 -25.05 50.34 -16.29
CA GLU A 274 -24.33 49.70 -17.41
C GLU A 274 -24.51 50.38 -18.78
N THR A 275 -23.59 50.11 -19.72
CA THR A 275 -23.83 49.48 -21.06
C THR A 275 -22.77 49.90 -22.11
N ALA A 276 -22.48 48.99 -23.03
CA ALA A 276 -21.66 49.19 -24.24
C ALA A 276 -22.45 48.67 -25.47
N PRO A 277 -21.95 48.72 -26.73
CA PRO A 277 -20.77 49.40 -27.28
C PRO A 277 -21.05 50.21 -28.59
N ALA A 278 -20.15 51.13 -29.02
CA ALA A 278 -19.99 51.48 -30.45
C ALA A 278 -18.72 52.28 -30.83
N ALA A 279 -17.96 51.74 -31.79
CA ALA A 279 -17.13 52.38 -32.83
C ALA A 279 -16.54 53.82 -32.68
N VAL A 280 -15.23 53.84 -32.46
CA VAL A 280 -14.18 54.80 -32.92
C VAL A 280 -14.59 55.92 -33.90
N LYS A 281 -14.26 57.18 -33.55
CA LYS A 281 -13.91 58.26 -34.50
C LYS A 281 -12.68 59.04 -34.01
N ARG A 282 -11.77 59.39 -34.94
CA ARG A 282 -10.55 60.21 -34.73
C ARG A 282 -10.81 61.69 -35.03
N LEU A 283 -9.97 62.58 -34.45
CA LEU A 283 -9.37 63.83 -34.99
C LEU A 283 -8.88 64.71 -33.80
N PRO A 284 -8.02 65.74 -33.96
CA PRO A 284 -7.04 66.04 -35.01
C PRO A 284 -5.60 66.37 -34.48
N GLU A 285 -4.66 66.62 -35.40
CA GLU A 285 -3.27 67.07 -35.14
C GLU A 285 -3.16 68.60 -34.91
N PRO A 286 -1.95 69.10 -34.53
CA PRO A 286 -1.50 70.38 -35.08
C PRO A 286 -0.06 70.39 -35.64
N ILE A 287 0.03 70.67 -36.95
CA ILE A 287 0.88 71.70 -37.61
C ILE A 287 2.43 71.59 -37.47
N LEU A 288 3.06 71.33 -38.62
CA LEU A 288 4.49 71.53 -38.92
C LEU A 288 4.82 73.00 -39.25
N PRO A 289 6.09 73.44 -39.08
CA PRO A 289 6.74 74.43 -39.93
C PRO A 289 7.62 73.73 -40.98
N THR A 290 7.42 74.08 -42.26
CA THR A 290 8.15 73.52 -43.40
C THR A 290 9.28 74.45 -43.85
N THR A 291 10.51 73.94 -43.97
CA THR A 291 11.47 74.39 -45.00
C THR A 291 12.29 73.21 -45.51
N GLN A 292 12.43 73.12 -46.83
CA GLN A 292 13.16 72.04 -47.50
C GLN A 292 14.62 72.44 -47.74
N THR A 293 15.56 71.53 -47.48
CA THR A 293 16.81 71.48 -48.23
C THR A 293 17.26 70.03 -48.40
N LYS A 294 17.26 69.52 -49.64
CA LYS A 294 18.03 68.32 -49.99
C LYS A 294 19.49 68.74 -50.18
N LEU A 295 20.41 68.08 -49.50
CA LEU A 295 21.76 67.80 -50.01
C LEU A 295 22.34 66.60 -49.26
N ALA A 296 23.11 65.77 -49.96
CA ALA A 296 23.69 64.54 -49.40
C ALA A 296 24.91 64.86 -48.53
N GLY A 297 25.07 64.12 -47.44
CA GLY A 297 26.21 64.27 -46.53
C GLY A 297 26.22 63.18 -45.47
N THR A 298 27.19 62.29 -45.56
CA THR A 298 27.40 61.15 -44.65
C THR A 298 27.39 61.56 -43.18
N SER A 299 26.38 61.12 -42.42
CA SER A 299 26.48 61.03 -40.96
C SER A 299 25.78 59.77 -40.49
N GLY A 300 26.56 58.82 -39.99
CA GLY A 300 26.07 57.55 -39.49
C GLY A 300 25.28 57.74 -38.20
N ARG A 301 23.95 57.92 -38.30
CA ARG A 301 23.06 57.62 -37.19
C ARG A 301 23.28 56.16 -36.82
N LYS A 302 23.98 55.90 -35.72
CA LYS A 302 24.05 54.59 -35.08
C LYS A 302 22.60 54.13 -34.88
N LYS A 303 22.14 53.14 -35.66
CA LYS A 303 20.88 52.46 -35.36
C LYS A 303 20.97 52.02 -33.90
N VAL A 304 19.98 52.39 -33.09
CA VAL A 304 19.84 51.82 -31.75
C VAL A 304 19.78 50.31 -31.94
N PHE A 305 20.79 49.59 -31.44
CA PHE A 305 20.86 48.14 -31.57
C PHE A 305 19.69 47.56 -30.77
N ARG A 306 18.63 47.15 -31.47
CA ARG A 306 17.53 46.41 -30.89
C ARG A 306 17.82 44.94 -31.13
N LEU A 307 17.80 44.15 -30.07
CA LEU A 307 18.13 42.73 -30.11
C LEU A 307 17.18 41.96 -31.07
N SER A 308 15.93 42.41 -31.16
CA SER A 308 14.90 41.97 -32.13
C SER A 308 15.30 42.09 -33.60
N ASP A 309 16.20 43.02 -33.94
CA ASP A 309 16.55 43.33 -35.33
C ASP A 309 17.69 42.43 -35.84
N VAL A 310 18.26 41.60 -34.97
CA VAL A 310 19.44 40.75 -35.23
C VAL A 310 19.20 39.29 -34.84
N ILE A 311 18.29 39.01 -33.90
CA ILE A 311 17.83 37.64 -33.61
C ILE A 311 16.75 37.24 -34.62
N GLN A 312 17.04 36.24 -35.44
CA GLN A 312 15.99 35.47 -36.12
C GLN A 312 15.32 34.55 -35.10
N PRO A 313 13.97 34.48 -35.05
CA PRO A 313 13.28 33.47 -34.26
C PRO A 313 13.66 32.08 -34.76
N LEU A 314 13.94 31.16 -33.84
CA LEU A 314 14.24 29.76 -34.16
C LEU A 314 13.01 29.11 -34.81
N SER A 315 13.23 28.22 -35.79
CA SER A 315 12.13 27.37 -36.29
C SER A 315 11.69 26.38 -35.21
N GLU A 316 10.43 25.94 -35.26
CA GLU A 316 9.89 24.93 -34.33
C GLU A 316 10.80 23.68 -34.27
N SER A 317 11.25 23.18 -35.42
CA SER A 317 12.22 22.08 -35.53
C SER A 317 13.59 22.35 -34.88
N GLN A 318 14.05 23.60 -34.83
CA GLN A 318 15.27 23.98 -34.11
C GLN A 318 15.02 24.05 -32.60
N ILE A 319 13.85 24.53 -32.17
CA ILE A 319 13.42 24.58 -30.77
C ILE A 319 13.29 23.16 -30.21
N GLU A 320 12.63 22.25 -30.92
CA GLU A 320 12.55 20.82 -30.58
C GLU A 320 13.93 20.18 -30.47
N ALA A 321 14.79 20.38 -31.47
CA ALA A 321 16.13 19.79 -31.49
C ALA A 321 17.03 20.30 -30.35
N LEU A 322 16.93 21.58 -29.99
CA LEU A 322 17.64 22.17 -28.84
C LEU A 322 17.06 21.70 -27.51
N THR A 323 15.73 21.61 -27.39
CA THR A 323 15.02 21.09 -26.21
C THR A 323 15.37 19.63 -25.95
N SER A 324 15.35 18.78 -26.98
CA SER A 324 15.76 17.37 -26.92
C SER A 324 17.21 17.23 -26.45
N LYS A 325 18.14 18.03 -27.00
CA LYS A 325 19.55 18.05 -26.56
C LYS A 325 19.72 18.51 -25.11
N ALA A 326 18.96 19.54 -24.69
CA ALA A 326 19.00 20.04 -23.32
C ALA A 326 18.49 19.01 -22.32
N ILE A 327 17.33 18.39 -22.58
CA ILE A 327 16.76 17.33 -21.74
C ILE A 327 17.71 16.14 -21.67
N LYS A 328 18.22 15.63 -22.81
CA LYS A 328 19.21 14.52 -22.85
C LYS A 328 20.48 14.85 -22.04
N ARG A 329 20.97 16.09 -22.07
CA ARG A 329 22.12 16.53 -21.25
C ARG A 329 21.84 16.50 -19.74
N ILE A 330 20.63 16.87 -19.30
CA ILE A 330 20.21 16.82 -17.88
C ILE A 330 19.90 15.37 -17.46
N LEU A 331 19.39 14.57 -18.38
CA LEU A 331 19.10 13.15 -18.19
C LEU A 331 20.38 12.35 -17.93
N HIS A 332 21.43 12.51 -18.76
CA HIS A 332 22.69 11.77 -18.60
C HIS A 332 23.66 12.35 -17.55
N SER A 333 23.38 13.52 -16.95
CA SER A 333 24.24 14.12 -15.90
C SER A 333 24.08 13.50 -14.50
N GLU A 334 23.29 12.43 -14.38
CA GLU A 334 22.99 11.67 -13.15
C GLU A 334 24.19 11.49 -12.21
N LYS A 335 25.27 10.87 -12.70
CA LYS A 335 26.45 10.57 -11.88
C LYS A 335 27.18 11.82 -11.37
N ALA A 336 27.22 12.88 -12.18
CA ALA A 336 27.87 14.13 -11.82
C ALA A 336 27.04 14.93 -10.79
N ILE A 337 25.72 14.93 -10.91
CA ILE A 337 24.82 15.63 -9.98
C ILE A 337 24.63 14.84 -8.67
N ALA A 338 24.70 13.50 -8.71
CA ALA A 338 24.74 12.69 -7.50
C ALA A 338 25.97 13.01 -6.62
N GLN A 339 27.12 13.27 -7.24
CA GLN A 339 28.34 13.69 -6.52
C GLN A 339 28.23 15.07 -5.85
N SER A 340 27.36 15.97 -6.34
CA SER A 340 27.11 17.27 -5.72
C SER A 340 25.94 17.25 -4.71
N GLY A 341 25.25 16.14 -4.54
CA GLY A 341 24.07 16.01 -3.66
C GLY A 341 22.78 16.62 -4.21
N MET A 342 22.80 17.19 -5.42
CA MET A 342 21.69 17.96 -6.00
C MET A 342 20.73 17.11 -6.85
N SER A 343 20.70 15.79 -6.65
CA SER A 343 19.85 14.84 -7.39
C SER A 343 18.37 15.22 -7.34
N HIS A 344 17.88 15.68 -6.20
CA HIS A 344 16.49 16.12 -6.02
C HIS A 344 16.12 17.32 -6.92
N VAL A 345 17.07 18.24 -7.17
CA VAL A 345 16.87 19.36 -8.10
C VAL A 345 16.82 18.87 -9.54
N ARG A 346 17.72 17.94 -9.92
CA ARG A 346 17.66 17.29 -11.26
C ARG A 346 16.32 16.60 -11.49
N VAL A 347 15.82 15.85 -10.50
CA VAL A 347 14.51 15.18 -10.60
C VAL A 347 13.38 16.19 -10.78
N LYS A 348 13.31 17.23 -9.93
CA LYS A 348 12.29 18.29 -10.03
C LYS A 348 12.35 19.04 -11.36
N LEU A 349 13.55 19.32 -11.86
CA LEU A 349 13.78 19.98 -13.14
C LEU A 349 13.32 19.11 -14.32
N LEU A 350 13.79 17.85 -14.41
CA LEU A 350 13.37 16.92 -15.46
C LEU A 350 11.86 16.72 -15.48
N THR A 351 11.28 16.50 -14.29
CA THR A 351 9.83 16.32 -14.14
C THR A 351 9.06 17.52 -14.68
N ARG A 352 9.38 18.74 -14.22
CA ARG A 352 8.66 19.95 -14.67
C ARG A 352 8.83 20.22 -16.16
N LEU A 353 10.06 20.10 -16.69
CA LEU A 353 10.32 20.28 -18.12
C LEU A 353 9.45 19.34 -18.97
N VAL A 354 9.44 18.04 -18.65
CA VAL A 354 8.65 17.05 -19.41
C VAL A 354 7.15 17.35 -19.34
N THR A 355 6.63 17.76 -18.18
CA THR A 355 5.18 18.02 -18.02
C THR A 355 4.72 19.40 -18.50
N GLN A 356 5.61 20.38 -18.69
CA GLN A 356 5.26 21.74 -19.09
C GLN A 356 5.41 22.01 -20.60
N PHE A 357 6.18 21.19 -21.32
CA PHE A 357 6.37 21.30 -22.76
C PHE A 357 5.58 20.21 -23.51
N ASP A 358 4.26 20.16 -23.28
CA ASP A 358 3.29 19.26 -23.94
C ASP A 358 3.70 17.77 -24.01
N GLY A 359 4.43 17.27 -23.00
CA GLY A 359 4.91 15.89 -22.98
C GLY A 359 6.06 15.60 -23.95
N MET A 360 6.67 16.61 -24.58
CA MET A 360 7.87 16.43 -25.39
C MET A 360 8.95 15.66 -24.60
N MET A 361 9.53 14.65 -25.24
CA MET A 361 10.52 13.74 -24.65
C MET A 361 10.02 12.84 -23.51
N LYS A 362 8.72 12.82 -23.16
CA LYS A 362 8.17 12.00 -22.07
C LYS A 362 8.51 10.53 -22.20
N ASP A 363 8.30 9.94 -23.38
CA ASP A 363 8.63 8.53 -23.63
C ASP A 363 10.13 8.24 -23.53
N ASP A 364 11.00 9.19 -23.92
CA ASP A 364 12.46 9.04 -23.77
C ASP A 364 12.87 9.08 -22.28
N VAL A 365 12.21 9.91 -21.46
CA VAL A 365 12.43 9.92 -20.01
C VAL A 365 11.85 8.67 -19.34
N LEU A 366 10.68 8.18 -19.77
CA LEU A 366 10.10 6.92 -19.28
C LEU A 366 10.99 5.72 -19.63
N LYS A 367 11.50 5.62 -20.86
CA LYS A 367 12.49 4.59 -21.26
C LYS A 367 13.75 4.66 -20.39
N PHE A 368 14.30 5.86 -20.17
CA PHE A 368 15.46 6.05 -19.29
C PHE A 368 15.18 5.68 -17.83
N VAL A 369 13.99 5.99 -17.30
CA VAL A 369 13.57 5.52 -15.97
C VAL A 369 13.49 4.00 -15.97
N LEU A 370 12.91 3.37 -17.00
CA LEU A 370 12.77 1.92 -17.11
C LEU A 370 14.10 1.18 -17.24
N GLU A 371 15.15 1.76 -17.84
CA GLU A 371 16.51 1.16 -17.86
C GLU A 371 16.97 0.72 -16.45
N ASP A 372 16.92 1.64 -15.47
CA ASP A 372 17.27 1.38 -14.06
C ASP A 372 16.27 2.04 -13.11
N ILE A 373 15.05 1.49 -13.10
CA ILE A 373 13.96 1.99 -12.26
C ILE A 373 14.19 1.80 -10.76
N ARG A 374 15.17 0.96 -10.35
CA ARG A 374 15.56 0.82 -8.94
C ARG A 374 16.31 2.08 -8.48
N ALA A 375 17.37 2.47 -9.18
CA ALA A 375 18.10 3.70 -8.89
C ALA A 375 17.30 4.97 -9.22
N ARG A 376 16.40 4.91 -10.22
CA ARG A 376 15.65 6.07 -10.75
C ARG A 376 14.21 6.17 -10.24
N SER A 377 13.86 5.41 -9.20
CA SER A 377 12.49 5.35 -8.66
C SER A 377 11.95 6.72 -8.22
N ASP A 378 12.77 7.60 -7.62
CA ASP A 378 12.37 8.96 -7.26
C ASP A 378 11.91 9.79 -8.47
N LEU A 379 12.51 9.59 -9.65
CA LEU A 379 12.10 10.25 -10.89
C LEU A 379 10.78 9.68 -11.41
N ALA A 380 10.59 8.36 -11.32
CA ALA A 380 9.33 7.70 -11.68
C ALA A 380 8.16 8.24 -10.85
N PHE A 381 8.31 8.29 -9.52
CA PHE A 381 7.29 8.84 -8.63
C PHE A 381 7.06 10.32 -8.87
N SER A 382 8.13 11.11 -8.98
CA SER A 382 8.02 12.56 -9.24
C SER A 382 7.22 12.85 -10.52
N LEU A 383 7.50 12.14 -11.62
CA LEU A 383 6.74 12.25 -12.88
C LEU A 383 5.27 11.89 -12.66
N LEU A 384 4.98 10.72 -12.08
CA LEU A 384 3.61 10.25 -11.85
C LEU A 384 2.77 11.23 -11.01
N TYR A 385 3.36 11.77 -9.93
CA TYR A 385 2.69 12.79 -9.10
C TYR A 385 2.52 14.13 -9.83
N GLN A 386 3.49 14.55 -10.65
CA GLN A 386 3.39 15.80 -11.39
C GLN A 386 2.32 15.73 -12.49
N GLU A 387 2.23 14.62 -13.22
CA GLU A 387 1.17 14.36 -14.20
C GLU A 387 -0.21 14.40 -13.55
N TYR A 388 -0.36 13.80 -12.36
CA TYR A 388 -1.60 13.88 -11.59
C TYR A 388 -1.92 15.31 -11.13
N ASN A 389 -0.92 16.08 -10.71
CA ASN A 389 -1.09 17.49 -10.35
C ASN A 389 -1.45 18.36 -11.57
N THR A 390 -0.91 18.07 -12.76
CA THR A 390 -1.29 18.75 -14.01
C THR A 390 -2.75 18.47 -14.33
N TYR A 391 -3.20 17.20 -14.27
CA TYR A 391 -4.62 16.84 -14.38
C TYR A 391 -5.48 17.63 -13.37
N LEU A 392 -5.10 17.66 -12.10
CA LEU A 392 -5.84 18.42 -11.07
C LEU A 392 -5.91 19.92 -11.35
N SER A 393 -4.86 20.52 -11.93
CA SER A 393 -4.84 21.94 -12.29
C SER A 393 -5.72 22.30 -13.48
N GLN A 394 -6.18 21.31 -14.26
CA GLN A 394 -7.00 21.49 -15.47
C GLN A 394 -8.49 21.17 -15.23
N LEU A 395 -8.91 20.82 -14.00
CA LEU A 395 -10.33 20.56 -13.72
C LEU A 395 -11.20 21.81 -13.99
N PRO A 396 -12.45 21.63 -14.50
CA PRO A 396 -13.13 20.35 -14.72
C PRO A 396 -12.81 19.65 -16.05
N SER A 397 -12.12 20.31 -16.98
CA SER A 397 -11.88 19.82 -18.35
C SER A 397 -10.66 18.90 -18.50
N GLY A 398 -9.85 18.73 -17.45
CA GLY A 398 -8.64 17.91 -17.45
C GLY A 398 -8.93 16.45 -17.77
N LEU A 399 -8.15 15.88 -18.70
CA LEU A 399 -8.18 14.46 -19.04
C LEU A 399 -7.09 13.70 -18.26
N LEU A 400 -7.37 12.44 -17.91
CA LEU A 400 -6.44 11.61 -17.13
C LEU A 400 -5.40 10.89 -18.02
N ASP A 401 -5.53 10.98 -19.34
CA ASP A 401 -4.82 10.20 -20.35
C ASP A 401 -3.29 10.29 -20.22
N SER A 402 -2.76 11.49 -19.93
CA SER A 402 -1.32 11.70 -19.73
C SER A 402 -0.79 11.05 -18.44
N TYR A 403 -1.61 11.01 -17.39
CA TYR A 403 -1.31 10.26 -16.17
C TYR A 403 -1.45 8.73 -16.41
N ASP A 404 -2.48 8.30 -17.14
CA ASP A 404 -2.70 6.89 -17.46
C ASP A 404 -1.55 6.32 -18.28
N HIS A 405 -1.14 7.00 -19.36
CA HIS A 405 0.02 6.61 -20.18
C HIS A 405 1.30 6.50 -19.34
N CYS A 406 1.52 7.44 -18.41
CA CYS A 406 2.66 7.39 -17.49
C CYS A 406 2.61 6.18 -16.56
N LEU A 407 1.47 5.94 -15.91
CA LEU A 407 1.28 4.83 -14.97
C LEU A 407 1.36 3.47 -15.68
N TYR A 408 0.67 3.33 -16.81
CA TYR A 408 0.67 2.12 -17.65
C TYR A 408 2.08 1.78 -18.15
N THR A 409 2.81 2.76 -18.69
CA THR A 409 4.18 2.53 -19.21
C THR A 409 5.14 2.10 -18.11
N LEU A 410 5.05 2.73 -16.92
CA LEU A 410 5.88 2.35 -15.77
C LEU A 410 5.54 0.95 -15.24
N LEU A 411 4.25 0.59 -15.13
CA LEU A 411 3.83 -0.72 -14.64
C LEU A 411 4.13 -1.85 -15.64
N SER A 412 3.88 -1.61 -16.94
CA SER A 412 4.16 -2.58 -18.01
C SER A 412 5.66 -2.85 -18.13
N GLY A 413 6.49 -1.80 -18.15
CA GLY A 413 7.95 -1.95 -18.17
C GLY A 413 8.54 -2.56 -16.89
N LEU A 414 7.84 -2.49 -15.75
CA LEU A 414 8.19 -3.28 -14.56
C LEU A 414 7.79 -4.75 -14.71
N GLN A 415 6.64 -5.05 -15.31
CA GLN A 415 6.15 -6.41 -15.52
C GLN A 415 7.12 -7.22 -16.40
N GLU A 416 7.61 -6.65 -17.50
CA GLU A 416 8.52 -7.32 -18.45
C GLU A 416 9.87 -7.74 -17.84
N LYS A 417 10.37 -7.01 -16.84
CA LYS A 417 11.70 -7.30 -16.26
C LYS A 417 11.69 -8.57 -15.41
N PRO A 418 12.64 -9.52 -15.58
CA PRO A 418 12.64 -10.81 -14.88
C PRO A 418 12.84 -10.72 -13.35
N GLU A 419 13.60 -9.72 -12.86
CA GLU A 419 13.89 -9.53 -11.44
C GLU A 419 12.96 -8.52 -10.75
N GLN A 420 11.84 -8.99 -10.21
CA GLN A 420 10.90 -8.17 -9.42
C GLN A 420 10.77 -8.69 -7.97
N LYS A 421 11.90 -8.97 -7.31
CA LYS A 421 11.91 -9.43 -5.90
C LYS A 421 11.79 -8.30 -4.87
N ASP A 422 12.09 -7.08 -5.26
CA ASP A 422 12.29 -5.94 -4.34
C ASP A 422 10.98 -5.22 -3.95
N GLY A 423 9.82 -5.73 -4.37
CA GLY A 423 8.50 -5.15 -4.07
C GLY A 423 8.23 -3.80 -4.76
N LEU A 424 9.07 -3.37 -5.71
CA LEU A 424 8.96 -2.06 -6.36
C LEU A 424 7.66 -1.89 -7.16
N PHE A 425 7.18 -2.96 -7.81
CA PHE A 425 5.86 -2.98 -8.46
C PHE A 425 4.74 -2.69 -7.44
N THR A 426 4.72 -3.42 -6.32
CA THR A 426 3.77 -3.20 -5.21
C THR A 426 3.85 -1.77 -4.68
N LYS A 427 5.06 -1.22 -4.51
CA LYS A 427 5.25 0.16 -4.07
C LYS A 427 4.69 1.16 -5.08
N LEU A 428 4.97 1.00 -6.38
CA LEU A 428 4.44 1.89 -7.42
C LEU A 428 2.90 1.90 -7.42
N VAL A 429 2.29 0.72 -7.36
CA VAL A 429 0.82 0.54 -7.30
C VAL A 429 0.22 1.16 -6.03
N LEU A 430 0.86 1.01 -4.86
CA LEU A 430 0.31 1.53 -3.61
C LEU A 430 0.46 3.06 -3.46
N GLU A 431 1.53 3.64 -4.00
CA GLU A 431 1.80 5.09 -3.93
C GLU A 431 1.11 5.90 -5.04
N ALA A 432 0.75 5.28 -6.18
CA ALA A 432 0.09 5.94 -7.31
C ALA A 432 -1.21 6.67 -6.87
N PRO A 433 -1.40 7.98 -7.16
CA PRO A 433 -2.57 8.74 -6.70
C PRO A 433 -3.92 8.05 -6.97
N VAL A 434 -4.14 7.61 -8.21
CA VAL A 434 -5.34 6.88 -8.66
C VAL A 434 -4.91 5.68 -9.49
N ILE A 435 -5.58 4.53 -9.32
CA ILE A 435 -5.43 3.39 -10.23
C ILE A 435 -6.48 3.53 -11.34
N THR A 436 -6.02 3.65 -12.57
CA THR A 436 -6.80 3.67 -13.81
C THR A 436 -7.17 2.25 -14.26
N GLU A 437 -8.07 2.13 -15.24
CA GLU A 437 -8.50 0.83 -15.76
C GLU A 437 -7.36 0.12 -16.50
N SER A 438 -6.63 0.84 -17.38
CA SER A 438 -5.42 0.36 -18.06
C SER A 438 -4.35 -0.16 -17.07
N ALA A 439 -4.14 0.55 -15.95
CA ALA A 439 -3.23 0.11 -14.90
C ALA A 439 -3.75 -1.12 -14.14
N LEU A 440 -5.07 -1.23 -13.95
CA LEU A 440 -5.69 -2.39 -13.29
C LEU A 440 -5.59 -3.66 -14.16
N GLU A 441 -5.66 -3.54 -15.49
CA GLU A 441 -5.36 -4.64 -16.41
C GLU A 441 -3.91 -5.13 -16.29
N VAL A 442 -2.93 -4.21 -16.20
CA VAL A 442 -1.52 -4.59 -15.98
C VAL A 442 -1.36 -5.31 -14.64
N ILE A 443 -2.05 -4.86 -13.58
CA ILE A 443 -2.07 -5.55 -12.29
C ILE A 443 -2.70 -6.95 -12.40
N ARG A 444 -3.79 -7.11 -13.17
CA ARG A 444 -4.39 -8.43 -13.46
C ARG A 444 -3.38 -9.36 -14.14
N ARG A 445 -2.77 -8.93 -15.25
CA ARG A 445 -1.74 -9.71 -15.98
C ARG A 445 -0.52 -10.03 -15.09
N TYR A 446 -0.15 -9.15 -14.17
CA TYR A 446 0.91 -9.39 -13.19
C TYR A 446 0.54 -10.47 -12.14
N CYS A 447 -0.75 -10.63 -11.82
CA CYS A 447 -1.24 -11.72 -10.97
C CYS A 447 -1.31 -13.08 -11.69
N GLU A 448 -1.38 -13.07 -13.03
CA GLU A 448 -1.45 -14.27 -13.88
C GLU A 448 -0.07 -14.91 -14.18
N ASP A 449 1.02 -14.22 -13.84
CA ASP A 449 2.40 -14.73 -13.93
C ASP A 449 2.69 -15.72 -12.79
N GLU A 450 2.93 -16.99 -13.14
CA GLU A 450 3.19 -18.05 -12.15
C GLU A 450 4.43 -17.80 -11.29
N SER A 451 5.41 -17.03 -11.78
CA SER A 451 6.63 -16.72 -11.04
C SER A 451 6.41 -15.68 -9.94
N ARG A 452 5.33 -14.91 -10.03
CA ARG A 452 5.04 -13.72 -9.19
C ARG A 452 3.65 -13.67 -8.60
N VAL A 453 2.78 -14.62 -8.93
CA VAL A 453 1.39 -14.73 -8.47
C VAL A 453 1.21 -14.31 -7.01
N TYR A 454 2.05 -14.80 -6.08
CA TYR A 454 1.95 -14.44 -4.67
C TYR A 454 2.16 -12.94 -4.39
N LEU A 455 3.13 -12.30 -5.07
CA LEU A 455 3.41 -10.87 -4.95
C LEU A 455 2.31 -10.02 -5.62
N GLY A 456 1.78 -10.47 -6.77
CA GLY A 456 0.62 -9.86 -7.43
C GLY A 456 -0.63 -9.89 -6.54
N MET A 457 -1.01 -11.07 -6.05
CA MET A 457 -2.15 -11.26 -5.14
C MET A 457 -1.97 -10.48 -3.83
N THR A 458 -0.74 -10.40 -3.30
CA THR A 458 -0.42 -9.54 -2.15
C THR A 458 -0.64 -8.06 -2.48
N THR A 459 -0.19 -7.60 -3.66
CA THR A 459 -0.41 -6.22 -4.12
C THR A 459 -1.91 -5.89 -4.22
N LEU A 460 -2.70 -6.79 -4.81
CA LEU A 460 -4.15 -6.62 -4.96
C LEU A 460 -4.88 -6.63 -3.61
N LYS A 461 -4.49 -7.53 -2.70
CA LYS A 461 -4.96 -7.51 -1.30
C LYS A 461 -4.65 -6.18 -0.61
N GLU A 462 -3.43 -5.68 -0.72
CA GLU A 462 -3.04 -4.41 -0.10
C GLU A 462 -3.79 -3.22 -0.71
N LEU A 463 -4.11 -3.23 -2.02
CA LEU A 463 -5.01 -2.26 -2.64
C LEU A 463 -6.42 -2.29 -2.02
N ILE A 464 -7.04 -3.47 -1.91
CA ILE A 464 -8.37 -3.65 -1.31
C ILE A 464 -8.41 -3.08 0.12
N VAL A 465 -7.35 -3.30 0.91
CA VAL A 465 -7.27 -2.83 2.30
C VAL A 465 -6.97 -1.34 2.42
N LYS A 466 -6.08 -0.78 1.59
CA LYS A 466 -5.61 0.60 1.71
C LYS A 466 -6.47 1.61 0.94
N ARG A 467 -7.35 1.17 0.04
CA ARG A 467 -8.16 2.03 -0.84
C ARG A 467 -9.65 1.66 -0.80
N PRO A 468 -10.35 1.91 0.32
CA PRO A 468 -11.76 1.53 0.50
C PRO A 468 -12.71 2.10 -0.56
N SER A 469 -12.41 3.28 -1.12
CA SER A 469 -13.24 3.96 -2.13
C SER A 469 -13.44 3.18 -3.44
N ARG A 470 -12.49 2.32 -3.81
CA ARG A 470 -12.57 1.44 -5.00
C ARG A 470 -12.40 -0.05 -4.64
N GLN A 471 -12.57 -0.42 -3.37
CA GLN A 471 -12.27 -1.77 -2.87
C GLN A 471 -12.99 -2.89 -3.65
N PHE A 472 -14.24 -2.66 -4.07
CA PHE A 472 -15.02 -3.65 -4.79
C PHE A 472 -14.52 -3.89 -6.23
N GLN A 473 -13.95 -2.87 -6.89
CA GLN A 473 -13.31 -3.05 -8.20
C GLN A 473 -12.06 -3.95 -8.09
N TYR A 474 -11.22 -3.69 -7.07
CA TYR A 474 -10.03 -4.51 -6.81
C TYR A 474 -10.37 -5.93 -6.33
N LEU A 475 -11.44 -6.08 -5.53
CA LEU A 475 -11.95 -7.37 -5.10
C LEU A 475 -12.55 -8.16 -6.26
N HIS A 476 -13.23 -7.50 -7.21
CA HIS A 476 -13.76 -8.15 -8.41
C HIS A 476 -12.64 -8.79 -9.25
N VAL A 477 -11.52 -8.07 -9.49
CA VAL A 477 -10.34 -8.66 -10.14
C VAL A 477 -9.82 -9.91 -9.40
N LEU A 478 -9.81 -9.90 -8.07
CA LEU A 478 -9.40 -11.06 -7.26
C LEU A 478 -10.39 -12.23 -7.37
N LEU A 479 -11.70 -11.93 -7.48
CA LEU A 479 -12.77 -12.90 -7.66
C LEU A 479 -12.68 -13.58 -9.04
N ASP A 480 -12.47 -12.84 -10.12
CA ASP A 480 -12.27 -13.40 -11.47
C ASP A 480 -11.09 -14.37 -11.52
N LEU A 481 -9.99 -14.02 -10.83
CA LEU A 481 -8.78 -14.84 -10.74
C LEU A 481 -9.01 -16.17 -9.99
N SER A 482 -10.12 -16.32 -9.27
CA SER A 482 -10.51 -17.58 -8.62
C SER A 482 -11.04 -18.65 -9.60
N SER A 483 -11.52 -18.22 -10.77
CA SER A 483 -11.94 -19.09 -11.89
C SER A 483 -10.87 -19.26 -12.97
N HIS A 484 -9.69 -18.65 -12.80
CA HIS A 484 -8.63 -18.64 -13.80
C HIS A 484 -8.11 -20.05 -14.18
N GLU A 485 -7.73 -20.25 -15.45
CA GLU A 485 -7.32 -21.55 -16.00
C GLU A 485 -6.08 -22.13 -15.28
N LYS A 486 -5.02 -21.32 -15.12
CA LYS A 486 -3.78 -21.69 -14.40
C LYS A 486 -4.04 -22.01 -12.93
N GLU A 487 -3.69 -23.21 -12.50
CA GLU A 487 -3.96 -23.72 -11.14
C GLU A 487 -3.26 -22.92 -10.03
N LYS A 488 -2.00 -22.50 -10.21
CA LYS A 488 -1.28 -21.70 -9.21
C LYS A 488 -1.93 -20.34 -8.96
N VAL A 489 -2.43 -19.70 -10.02
CA VAL A 489 -3.18 -18.42 -9.95
C VAL A 489 -4.45 -18.61 -9.16
N ARG A 490 -5.28 -19.58 -9.56
CA ARG A 490 -6.54 -19.95 -8.90
C ARG A 490 -6.36 -20.31 -7.43
N THR A 491 -5.48 -21.25 -7.11
CA THR A 491 -5.26 -21.71 -5.72
C THR A 491 -4.77 -20.58 -4.82
N THR A 492 -3.90 -19.70 -5.32
CA THR A 492 -3.47 -18.50 -4.59
C THR A 492 -4.63 -17.51 -4.41
N ALA A 493 -5.39 -17.20 -5.47
CA ALA A 493 -6.55 -16.30 -5.40
C ALA A 493 -7.58 -16.77 -4.36
N LEU A 494 -7.94 -18.06 -4.38
CA LEU A 494 -8.83 -18.69 -3.40
C LEU A 494 -8.30 -18.56 -1.96
N ALA A 495 -7.00 -18.77 -1.74
CA ALA A 495 -6.39 -18.63 -0.41
C ALA A 495 -6.43 -17.18 0.10
N PHE A 496 -6.32 -16.17 -0.78
CA PHE A 496 -6.50 -14.77 -0.41
C PHE A 496 -7.98 -14.41 -0.20
N LEU A 497 -8.91 -14.93 -1.02
CA LEU A 497 -10.35 -14.69 -0.86
C LEU A 497 -10.88 -15.25 0.45
N LYS A 498 -10.46 -16.44 0.89
CA LYS A 498 -10.81 -16.97 2.23
C LYS A 498 -10.43 -16.01 3.36
N ARG A 499 -9.24 -15.39 3.29
CA ARG A 499 -8.78 -14.38 4.26
C ARG A 499 -9.53 -13.05 4.15
N MET A 500 -10.09 -12.72 2.98
CA MET A 500 -10.94 -11.54 2.82
C MET A 500 -12.37 -11.79 3.32
N TYR A 501 -12.86 -13.03 3.19
CA TYR A 501 -14.17 -13.49 3.65
C TYR A 501 -14.33 -13.48 5.19
N GLU A 502 -13.21 -13.57 5.93
CA GLU A 502 -13.17 -13.30 7.38
C GLU A 502 -13.65 -11.88 7.74
N LYS A 503 -13.68 -10.93 6.80
CA LYS A 503 -14.17 -9.56 7.02
C LYS A 503 -15.63 -9.43 6.62
N ASP A 504 -16.48 -9.11 7.60
CA ASP A 504 -17.93 -9.10 7.40
C ASP A 504 -18.38 -8.16 6.26
N HIS A 505 -17.79 -6.98 6.11
CA HIS A 505 -18.12 -6.01 5.05
C HIS A 505 -17.77 -6.46 3.62
N LEU A 506 -17.01 -7.55 3.45
CA LEU A 506 -16.73 -8.15 2.14
C LEU A 506 -17.49 -9.46 1.92
N ARG A 507 -18.01 -10.09 2.98
CA ARG A 507 -18.61 -11.43 2.96
C ARG A 507 -19.74 -11.51 1.94
N ASP A 508 -20.76 -10.67 2.08
CA ASP A 508 -21.95 -10.64 1.21
C ASP A 508 -21.60 -10.49 -0.28
N TYR A 509 -20.55 -9.71 -0.61
CA TYR A 509 -20.14 -9.49 -2.00
C TYR A 509 -19.44 -10.72 -2.58
N ILE A 510 -18.58 -11.36 -1.79
CA ILE A 510 -17.91 -12.61 -2.15
C ILE A 510 -18.92 -13.76 -2.31
N GLU A 511 -19.90 -13.86 -1.40
CA GLU A 511 -20.98 -14.85 -1.49
C GLU A 511 -21.86 -14.64 -2.72
N LYS A 512 -22.32 -13.40 -2.97
CA LYS A 512 -23.11 -13.09 -4.17
C LYS A 512 -22.38 -13.44 -5.46
N PHE A 513 -21.08 -13.15 -5.56
CA PHE A 513 -20.29 -13.57 -6.72
C PHE A 513 -20.24 -15.10 -6.87
N ALA A 514 -19.97 -15.82 -5.76
CA ALA A 514 -19.91 -17.29 -5.78
C ALA A 514 -21.25 -17.95 -6.11
N LEU A 515 -22.36 -17.42 -5.58
CA LEU A 515 -23.72 -17.86 -5.86
C LEU A 515 -24.11 -17.59 -7.33
N ASN A 516 -23.81 -16.40 -7.85
CA ASN A 516 -24.08 -16.05 -9.25
C ASN A 516 -23.37 -17.01 -10.21
N TYR A 517 -22.08 -17.34 -9.96
CA TYR A 517 -21.34 -18.32 -10.77
C TYR A 517 -21.92 -19.73 -10.64
N MET A 518 -22.32 -20.17 -9.44
CA MET A 518 -22.97 -21.46 -9.26
C MET A 518 -24.32 -21.55 -9.98
N GLN A 519 -25.13 -20.48 -9.97
CA GLN A 519 -26.43 -20.43 -10.65
C GLN A 519 -26.32 -20.59 -12.17
N LEU A 520 -25.17 -20.26 -12.78
CA LEU A 520 -24.94 -20.53 -14.22
C LEU A 520 -25.11 -22.01 -14.57
N LEU A 521 -24.87 -22.93 -13.63
CA LEU A 521 -25.01 -24.39 -13.80
C LEU A 521 -26.45 -24.87 -13.98
N VAL A 522 -27.45 -24.00 -13.78
CA VAL A 522 -28.85 -24.30 -14.12
C VAL A 522 -29.10 -24.20 -15.63
N HIS A 523 -28.28 -23.44 -16.36
CA HIS A 523 -28.41 -23.32 -17.81
C HIS A 523 -28.01 -24.61 -18.54
N PRO A 524 -28.69 -24.97 -19.65
CA PRO A 524 -28.42 -26.21 -20.38
C PRO A 524 -27.00 -26.23 -21.00
N ASN A 525 -26.46 -25.06 -21.36
CA ASN A 525 -25.13 -24.87 -21.90
C ASN A 525 -24.38 -23.78 -21.10
N PRO A 526 -23.04 -23.83 -21.02
CA PRO A 526 -22.20 -22.80 -20.42
C PRO A 526 -22.38 -21.42 -21.12
N PRO A 527 -22.62 -20.33 -20.37
CA PRO A 527 -22.63 -18.98 -20.91
C PRO A 527 -21.27 -18.57 -21.51
N SER A 528 -21.28 -17.68 -22.51
CA SER A 528 -20.08 -17.15 -23.16
C SER A 528 -19.06 -16.52 -22.19
N LEU A 529 -19.54 -15.97 -21.07
CA LEU A 529 -18.72 -15.42 -19.97
C LEU A 529 -17.69 -16.41 -19.39
N LEU A 530 -17.93 -17.72 -19.48
CA LEU A 530 -17.00 -18.74 -18.98
C LEU A 530 -15.81 -19.00 -19.92
N PHE A 531 -15.80 -18.37 -21.10
CA PHE A 531 -14.77 -18.53 -22.10
C PHE A 531 -14.01 -17.21 -22.30
N GLY A 532 -12.69 -17.29 -22.47
CA GLY A 532 -11.87 -16.11 -22.74
C GLY A 532 -12.20 -15.49 -24.09
N ALA A 533 -12.08 -14.16 -24.19
CA ALA A 533 -12.45 -13.38 -25.38
C ALA A 533 -11.75 -13.82 -26.69
N ASP A 534 -10.58 -14.47 -26.59
CA ASP A 534 -9.80 -14.99 -27.72
C ASP A 534 -10.23 -16.39 -28.21
N LYS A 535 -11.26 -16.99 -27.60
CA LYS A 535 -11.79 -18.31 -28.00
C LYS A 535 -13.08 -18.11 -28.79
N ASP A 536 -13.05 -18.45 -30.08
CA ASP A 536 -14.24 -18.60 -30.92
C ASP A 536 -15.16 -19.69 -30.33
N THR A 537 -16.04 -19.30 -29.41
CA THR A 537 -17.02 -20.21 -28.82
C THR A 537 -18.10 -20.52 -29.84
N GLU A 538 -18.12 -21.77 -30.30
CA GLU A 538 -19.32 -22.34 -30.92
C GLU A 538 -20.52 -22.13 -29.99
N VAL A 539 -21.61 -21.56 -30.54
CA VAL A 539 -22.76 -20.98 -29.80
C VAL A 539 -23.56 -22.01 -28.97
N ALA A 540 -23.15 -23.28 -28.97
CA ALA A 540 -23.79 -24.37 -28.24
C ALA A 540 -22.81 -25.44 -27.70
N ALA A 541 -21.57 -25.06 -27.36
CA ALA A 541 -20.63 -26.00 -26.72
C ALA A 541 -21.23 -26.59 -25.42
N PRO A 542 -21.19 -27.92 -25.20
CA PRO A 542 -21.75 -28.55 -24.01
C PRO A 542 -20.89 -28.29 -22.76
N TRP A 543 -21.47 -28.46 -21.58
CA TRP A 543 -20.73 -28.40 -20.30
C TRP A 543 -19.58 -29.42 -20.26
N THR A 544 -18.37 -28.94 -19.96
CA THR A 544 -17.18 -29.76 -19.72
C THR A 544 -16.94 -29.88 -18.22
N GLU A 545 -16.17 -30.87 -17.78
CA GLU A 545 -15.87 -31.03 -16.35
C GLU A 545 -15.12 -29.80 -15.80
N ASP A 546 -14.30 -29.14 -16.63
CA ASP A 546 -13.54 -27.95 -16.24
C ASP A 546 -14.39 -26.67 -16.19
N THR A 547 -15.33 -26.44 -17.11
CA THR A 547 -16.24 -25.27 -17.02
C THR A 547 -17.21 -25.39 -15.85
N VAL A 548 -17.64 -26.62 -15.50
CA VAL A 548 -18.40 -26.86 -14.27
C VAL A 548 -17.55 -26.59 -13.03
N ARG A 549 -16.29 -27.06 -12.99
CA ARG A 549 -15.38 -26.77 -11.87
C ARG A 549 -15.10 -25.27 -11.72
N GLN A 550 -14.95 -24.52 -12.81
CA GLN A 550 -14.76 -23.06 -12.79
C GLN A 550 -15.87 -22.34 -12.01
N CYS A 551 -17.12 -22.71 -12.25
CA CYS A 551 -18.28 -22.17 -11.53
C CYS A 551 -18.30 -22.53 -10.03
N LEU A 552 -17.67 -23.66 -9.66
CA LEU A 552 -17.71 -24.22 -8.31
C LEU A 552 -16.49 -23.86 -7.44
N PHE A 553 -15.36 -23.45 -8.02
CA PHE A 553 -14.10 -23.31 -7.28
C PHE A 553 -14.19 -22.37 -6.07
N LEU A 554 -14.67 -21.14 -6.26
CA LEU A 554 -14.83 -20.20 -5.15
C LEU A 554 -15.85 -20.71 -4.14
N TYR A 555 -17.02 -21.08 -4.63
CA TYR A 555 -18.16 -21.52 -3.83
C TYR A 555 -17.80 -22.71 -2.90
N LEU A 556 -17.23 -23.78 -3.45
CA LEU A 556 -16.77 -24.94 -2.69
C LEU A 556 -15.62 -24.61 -1.73
N SER A 557 -14.84 -23.55 -2.00
CA SER A 557 -13.80 -23.09 -1.09
C SER A 557 -14.35 -22.37 0.15
N LEU A 558 -15.55 -21.75 0.04
CA LEU A 558 -16.26 -21.04 1.10
C LEU A 558 -17.18 -21.94 1.93
N LEU A 559 -17.65 -23.06 1.35
CA LEU A 559 -18.57 -23.99 2.00
C LEU A 559 -18.12 -24.50 3.40
N PRO A 560 -16.82 -24.74 3.68
CA PRO A 560 -16.34 -25.06 5.04
C PRO A 560 -16.24 -23.87 6.00
N LEU A 561 -16.47 -22.64 5.53
CA LEU A 561 -16.46 -21.42 6.34
C LEU A 561 -17.89 -20.96 6.67
N ASN A 562 -18.83 -21.17 5.75
CA ASN A 562 -20.26 -20.95 5.97
C ASN A 562 -21.08 -22.15 5.50
N HIS A 563 -21.55 -22.93 6.47
CA HIS A 563 -22.26 -24.17 6.20
C HIS A 563 -23.68 -23.95 5.63
N GLN A 564 -24.28 -22.77 5.80
CA GLN A 564 -25.61 -22.44 5.27
C GLN A 564 -25.67 -22.58 3.74
N LEU A 565 -24.55 -22.31 3.08
CA LEU A 565 -24.44 -22.39 1.62
C LEU A 565 -24.88 -23.78 1.10
N VAL A 566 -24.70 -24.86 1.88
CA VAL A 566 -25.01 -26.23 1.43
C VAL A 566 -26.46 -26.42 0.94
N HIS A 567 -27.41 -25.62 1.43
CA HIS A 567 -28.80 -25.64 0.99
C HIS A 567 -28.98 -25.07 -0.42
N GLU A 568 -28.26 -23.99 -0.76
CA GLU A 568 -28.20 -23.42 -2.12
C GLU A 568 -27.55 -24.40 -3.10
N LEU A 569 -26.49 -25.09 -2.68
CA LEU A 569 -25.87 -26.16 -3.47
C LEU A 569 -26.88 -27.29 -3.75
N ALA A 570 -27.66 -27.68 -2.74
CA ALA A 570 -28.68 -28.70 -2.91
C ALA A 570 -29.80 -28.23 -3.86
N SER A 571 -30.19 -26.94 -3.81
CA SER A 571 -31.18 -26.36 -4.73
C SER A 571 -30.68 -26.37 -6.18
N VAL A 572 -29.51 -25.80 -6.46
CA VAL A 572 -28.93 -25.83 -7.83
C VAL A 572 -28.66 -27.27 -8.28
N TYR A 573 -28.28 -28.17 -7.36
CA TYR A 573 -28.11 -29.57 -7.68
C TYR A 573 -29.41 -30.26 -8.11
N THR A 574 -30.60 -29.93 -7.59
CA THR A 574 -31.83 -30.59 -8.09
C THR A 574 -32.12 -30.22 -9.53
N GLU A 575 -31.92 -28.96 -9.90
CA GLU A 575 -32.19 -28.39 -11.23
C GLU A 575 -31.13 -28.77 -12.28
N ALA A 576 -29.88 -28.99 -11.87
CA ALA A 576 -28.76 -29.28 -12.79
C ALA A 576 -28.92 -30.56 -13.63
N ILE A 577 -28.32 -30.58 -14.83
CA ILE A 577 -28.27 -31.76 -15.72
C ILE A 577 -27.36 -32.88 -15.19
N ALA A 578 -27.48 -34.08 -15.74
CA ALA A 578 -26.81 -35.28 -15.23
C ALA A 578 -25.26 -35.20 -15.25
N ASP A 579 -24.67 -34.53 -16.24
CA ASP A 579 -23.21 -34.35 -16.33
C ASP A 579 -22.67 -33.38 -15.26
N ILE A 580 -23.39 -32.27 -15.03
CA ILE A 580 -23.10 -31.34 -13.94
C ILE A 580 -23.25 -32.03 -12.59
N LYS A 581 -24.34 -32.78 -12.37
CA LYS A 581 -24.55 -33.59 -11.15
C LYS A 581 -23.35 -34.52 -10.89
N ARG A 582 -22.86 -35.23 -11.90
CA ARG A 582 -21.66 -36.10 -11.78
C ARG A 582 -20.39 -35.31 -11.44
N SER A 583 -20.22 -34.11 -11.99
CA SER A 583 -19.07 -33.23 -11.71
C SER A 583 -19.11 -32.66 -10.28
N VAL A 584 -20.29 -32.24 -9.81
CA VAL A 584 -20.50 -31.78 -8.41
C VAL A 584 -20.17 -32.89 -7.43
N LEU A 585 -20.68 -34.12 -7.62
CA LEU A 585 -20.44 -35.26 -6.72
C LEU A 585 -18.94 -35.66 -6.58
N ARG A 586 -18.11 -35.31 -7.56
CA ARG A 586 -16.64 -35.45 -7.51
C ARG A 586 -16.00 -34.30 -6.73
N ALA A 587 -16.43 -33.06 -6.96
CA ALA A 587 -15.82 -31.86 -6.40
C ALA A 587 -16.10 -31.63 -4.90
N ILE A 588 -17.26 -32.06 -4.39
CA ILE A 588 -17.69 -31.83 -2.99
C ILE A 588 -16.88 -32.60 -1.93
N GLU A 589 -16.00 -33.52 -2.30
CA GLU A 589 -15.33 -34.41 -1.34
C GLU A 589 -14.47 -33.67 -0.29
N GLN A 590 -13.64 -32.71 -0.70
CA GLN A 590 -12.82 -31.94 0.23
C GLN A 590 -13.66 -30.94 1.06
N PRO A 591 -14.60 -30.15 0.47
CA PRO A 591 -15.47 -29.26 1.22
C PRO A 591 -16.27 -29.94 2.34
N ILE A 592 -16.94 -31.06 2.05
CA ILE A 592 -17.79 -31.76 3.03
C ILE A 592 -16.96 -32.31 4.20
N ARG A 593 -15.73 -32.79 3.96
CA ARG A 593 -14.81 -33.16 5.06
C ARG A 593 -14.41 -31.97 5.92
N GLY A 594 -14.29 -30.78 5.33
CA GLY A 594 -13.99 -29.54 6.05
C GLY A 594 -15.12 -29.07 6.98
N MET A 595 -16.37 -29.32 6.62
CA MET A 595 -17.54 -28.97 7.45
C MET A 595 -17.71 -29.88 8.68
N GLY A 596 -17.35 -31.17 8.54
CA GLY A 596 -17.49 -32.18 9.59
C GLY A 596 -18.93 -32.67 9.83
N MET A 597 -19.07 -33.83 10.47
CA MET A 597 -20.37 -34.51 10.63
C MET A 597 -21.32 -33.89 11.65
N ASN A 598 -20.81 -33.01 12.52
CA ASN A 598 -21.58 -32.31 13.55
C ASN A 598 -22.10 -30.93 13.08
N SER A 599 -22.00 -30.65 11.78
CA SER A 599 -22.54 -29.40 11.21
C SER A 599 -24.08 -29.42 11.29
N PRO A 600 -24.73 -28.43 11.95
CA PRO A 600 -26.18 -28.40 12.07
C PRO A 600 -26.85 -28.28 10.69
N GLU A 601 -26.24 -27.58 9.75
CA GLU A 601 -26.78 -27.41 8.39
C GLU A 601 -26.70 -28.68 7.54
N LEU A 602 -25.69 -29.53 7.77
CA LEU A 602 -25.65 -30.85 7.13
C LEU A 602 -26.71 -31.78 7.72
N LEU A 603 -26.95 -31.73 9.04
CA LEU A 603 -28.02 -32.49 9.69
C LEU A 603 -29.41 -32.01 9.24
N LEU A 604 -29.59 -30.69 9.05
CA LEU A 604 -30.80 -30.10 8.51
C LEU A 604 -31.03 -30.47 7.04
N LEU A 605 -29.96 -30.51 6.23
CA LEU A 605 -30.03 -30.98 4.84
C LEU A 605 -30.37 -32.49 4.74
N VAL A 606 -29.90 -33.32 5.68
CA VAL A 606 -30.30 -34.73 5.75
C VAL A 606 -31.78 -34.86 6.12
N GLU A 607 -32.24 -34.12 7.13
CA GLU A 607 -33.64 -34.11 7.58
C GLU A 607 -34.60 -33.62 6.49
N ASN A 608 -34.25 -32.51 5.82
CA ASN A 608 -35.09 -31.83 4.84
C ASN A 608 -34.63 -32.03 3.37
N CYS A 609 -33.87 -33.09 3.08
CA CYS A 609 -33.28 -33.41 1.77
C CYS A 609 -34.19 -33.04 0.58
N PRO A 610 -33.86 -32.09 -0.32
CA PRO A 610 -34.69 -31.76 -1.48
C PRO A 610 -34.97 -32.97 -2.41
N LYS A 611 -36.11 -32.98 -3.10
CA LYS A 611 -36.42 -34.05 -4.08
C LYS A 611 -35.45 -33.93 -5.26
N GLY A 612 -34.73 -34.99 -5.59
CA GLY A 612 -33.65 -34.97 -6.59
C GLY A 612 -32.24 -34.77 -6.01
N ALA A 613 -32.12 -34.44 -4.71
CA ALA A 613 -30.84 -34.30 -4.01
C ALA A 613 -30.40 -35.58 -3.27
N GLU A 614 -31.13 -36.70 -3.43
CA GLU A 614 -30.90 -37.96 -2.72
C GLU A 614 -29.47 -38.50 -2.95
N THR A 615 -28.96 -38.36 -4.17
CA THR A 615 -27.61 -38.76 -4.56
C THR A 615 -26.51 -37.84 -3.98
N LEU A 616 -26.81 -36.55 -3.83
CA LEU A 616 -25.92 -35.59 -3.17
C LEU A 616 -25.81 -35.92 -1.67
N VAL A 617 -26.95 -36.05 -0.97
CA VAL A 617 -26.98 -36.42 0.44
C VAL A 617 -26.31 -37.77 0.68
N THR A 618 -26.60 -38.78 -0.14
CA THR A 618 -25.92 -40.09 -0.06
C THR A 618 -24.41 -39.96 -0.18
N ARG A 619 -23.90 -39.13 -1.11
CA ARG A 619 -22.46 -38.90 -1.28
C ARG A 619 -21.86 -38.17 -0.08
N CYS A 620 -22.52 -37.15 0.46
CA CYS A 620 -22.09 -36.47 1.69
C CYS A 620 -21.99 -37.44 2.87
N LEU A 621 -22.99 -38.30 3.08
CA LEU A 621 -22.97 -39.32 4.14
C LEU A 621 -21.78 -40.28 4.01
N HIS A 622 -21.47 -40.77 2.80
CA HIS A 622 -20.28 -41.60 2.57
C HIS A 622 -18.99 -40.84 2.89
N ILE A 623 -18.86 -39.58 2.48
CA ILE A 623 -17.67 -38.75 2.73
C ILE A 623 -17.43 -38.54 4.24
N LEU A 624 -18.49 -38.28 5.01
CA LEU A 624 -18.44 -38.04 6.45
C LEU A 624 -18.11 -39.29 7.27
N THR A 625 -18.55 -40.47 6.82
CA THR A 625 -18.45 -41.76 7.53
C THR A 625 -17.37 -42.70 7.00
N ASP A 626 -16.58 -42.25 6.02
CA ASP A 626 -15.51 -43.03 5.37
C ASP A 626 -14.43 -43.49 6.36
N LYS A 627 -14.02 -42.61 7.28
CA LYS A 627 -12.90 -42.82 8.22
C LYS A 627 -13.25 -42.68 9.69
N VAL A 628 -14.49 -42.31 10.00
CA VAL A 628 -14.96 -41.96 11.35
C VAL A 628 -16.33 -42.61 11.55
N PRO A 629 -16.62 -43.24 12.70
CA PRO A 629 -17.96 -43.79 12.96
C PRO A 629 -19.02 -42.67 12.95
N PRO A 630 -20.26 -42.96 12.50
CA PRO A 630 -21.33 -41.97 12.44
C PRO A 630 -21.73 -41.48 13.84
N SER A 631 -22.05 -40.19 13.99
CA SER A 631 -22.59 -39.64 15.23
C SER A 631 -24.05 -40.10 15.46
N PRO A 632 -24.51 -40.24 16.73
CA PRO A 632 -25.88 -40.68 17.01
C PRO A 632 -26.96 -39.81 16.37
N GLU A 633 -26.77 -38.49 16.38
CA GLU A 633 -27.66 -37.51 15.74
C GLU A 633 -27.76 -37.75 14.22
N LEU A 634 -26.63 -38.02 13.55
CA LEU A 634 -26.62 -38.32 12.11
C LEU A 634 -27.36 -39.63 11.81
N VAL A 635 -27.18 -40.66 12.64
CA VAL A 635 -27.90 -41.94 12.50
C VAL A 635 -29.41 -41.71 12.65
N GLU A 636 -29.85 -40.91 13.63
CA GLU A 636 -31.25 -40.58 13.86
C GLU A 636 -31.87 -39.85 12.65
N ARG A 637 -31.21 -38.80 12.11
CA ARG A 637 -31.73 -38.08 10.94
C ARG A 637 -31.78 -38.95 9.68
N VAL A 638 -30.80 -39.83 9.47
CA VAL A 638 -30.81 -40.77 8.33
C VAL A 638 -31.88 -41.86 8.49
N ARG A 639 -32.09 -42.37 9.71
CA ARG A 639 -33.19 -43.29 10.04
C ARG A 639 -34.54 -42.65 9.72
N ASP A 640 -34.74 -41.40 10.13
CA ASP A 640 -35.97 -40.66 9.88
C ASP A 640 -36.21 -40.43 8.39
N LEU A 641 -35.18 -40.01 7.64
CA LEU A 641 -35.27 -39.85 6.19
C LEU A 641 -35.64 -41.17 5.48
N TYR A 642 -35.04 -42.28 5.90
CA TYR A 642 -35.31 -43.62 5.35
C TYR A 642 -36.77 -44.04 5.52
N HIS A 643 -37.33 -43.86 6.72
CA HIS A 643 -38.70 -44.27 7.03
C HIS A 643 -39.76 -43.29 6.51
N LYS A 644 -39.52 -41.97 6.61
CA LYS A 644 -40.51 -40.94 6.25
C LYS A 644 -40.61 -40.69 4.75
N ARG A 645 -39.53 -40.93 3.98
CA ARG A 645 -39.43 -40.34 2.64
C ARG A 645 -38.73 -41.18 1.57
N VAL A 646 -37.60 -41.82 1.87
CA VAL A 646 -36.80 -42.52 0.85
C VAL A 646 -36.41 -43.93 1.32
N PRO A 647 -37.20 -44.98 1.02
CA PRO A 647 -36.95 -46.34 1.49
C PRO A 647 -35.82 -47.08 0.73
N ASP A 648 -34.89 -46.33 0.12
CA ASP A 648 -33.70 -46.86 -0.55
C ASP A 648 -32.64 -47.24 0.49
N VAL A 649 -32.33 -48.53 0.57
CA VAL A 649 -31.44 -49.10 1.58
C VAL A 649 -29.99 -48.57 1.46
N ARG A 650 -29.62 -47.95 0.33
CA ARG A 650 -28.30 -47.33 0.13
C ARG A 650 -28.03 -46.16 1.10
N PHE A 651 -29.07 -45.49 1.61
CA PHE A 651 -28.93 -44.46 2.63
C PHE A 651 -28.44 -45.00 3.98
N LEU A 652 -28.72 -46.27 4.27
CA LEU A 652 -28.31 -46.89 5.54
C LEU A 652 -26.84 -47.34 5.52
N ILE A 653 -26.21 -47.50 4.34
CA ILE A 653 -24.83 -48.02 4.20
C ILE A 653 -23.80 -47.15 4.95
N PRO A 654 -23.79 -45.80 4.82
CA PRO A 654 -22.85 -44.94 5.56
C PRO A 654 -22.99 -45.04 7.08
N VAL A 655 -24.23 -45.12 7.57
CA VAL A 655 -24.56 -45.09 8.99
C VAL A 655 -24.70 -46.47 9.64
N ILE A 656 -24.49 -47.55 8.88
CA ILE A 656 -24.86 -48.92 9.27
C ILE A 656 -24.22 -49.39 10.59
N ASN A 657 -23.05 -48.84 10.92
CA ASN A 657 -22.29 -49.16 12.12
C ASN A 657 -22.85 -48.54 13.41
N GLY A 658 -23.76 -47.56 13.29
CA GLY A 658 -24.48 -46.93 14.41
C GLY A 658 -25.96 -47.32 14.52
N LEU A 659 -26.48 -48.15 13.61
CA LEU A 659 -27.85 -48.68 13.67
C LEU A 659 -27.97 -49.81 14.71
N GLU A 660 -29.18 -50.03 15.22
CA GLU A 660 -29.43 -51.15 16.12
C GLU A 660 -29.35 -52.51 15.39
N LYS A 661 -29.01 -53.57 16.13
CA LYS A 661 -28.95 -54.95 15.60
C LYS A 661 -30.26 -55.38 14.92
N SER A 662 -31.41 -54.96 15.46
CA SER A 662 -32.76 -55.18 14.91
C SER A 662 -32.90 -54.57 13.51
N GLU A 663 -32.54 -53.29 13.36
CA GLU A 663 -32.59 -52.52 12.12
C GLU A 663 -31.66 -53.09 11.05
N VAL A 664 -30.41 -53.42 11.42
CA VAL A 664 -29.44 -54.04 10.51
C VAL A 664 -29.99 -55.38 9.97
N ILE A 665 -30.56 -56.23 10.83
CA ILE A 665 -31.14 -57.52 10.41
C ILE A 665 -32.33 -57.33 9.45
N GLN A 666 -33.14 -56.28 9.62
CA GLN A 666 -34.23 -55.95 8.69
C GLN A 666 -33.73 -55.39 7.35
N ALA A 667 -32.59 -54.68 7.34
CA ALA A 667 -31.98 -54.11 6.14
C ALA A 667 -31.19 -55.15 5.31
N LEU A 668 -30.56 -56.15 5.94
CA LEU A 668 -29.72 -57.17 5.29
C LEU A 668 -30.32 -57.81 4.03
N PRO A 669 -31.60 -58.27 4.00
CA PRO A 669 -32.21 -58.86 2.80
C PRO A 669 -32.34 -57.89 1.61
N LYS A 670 -32.39 -56.58 1.86
CA LYS A 670 -32.39 -55.54 0.82
C LYS A 670 -30.95 -55.22 0.38
N LEU A 671 -30.00 -55.19 1.32
CA LEU A 671 -28.59 -54.94 1.05
C LEU A 671 -27.96 -56.02 0.15
N ILE A 672 -28.20 -57.30 0.43
CA ILE A 672 -27.65 -58.44 -0.34
C ILE A 672 -28.10 -58.43 -1.82
N LYS A 673 -29.22 -57.76 -2.14
CA LYS A 673 -29.73 -57.62 -3.52
C LYS A 673 -29.06 -56.50 -4.33
N LEU A 674 -28.15 -55.73 -3.72
CA LEU A 674 -27.38 -54.71 -4.42
C LEU A 674 -26.24 -55.33 -5.26
N ASN A 675 -25.53 -54.50 -6.02
CA ASN A 675 -24.33 -54.92 -6.75
C ASN A 675 -23.29 -55.51 -5.78
N PRO A 676 -22.72 -56.71 -6.05
CA PRO A 676 -21.76 -57.37 -5.17
C PRO A 676 -20.64 -56.46 -4.63
N ILE A 677 -20.11 -55.54 -5.43
CA ILE A 677 -19.06 -54.58 -4.99
C ILE A 677 -19.53 -53.73 -3.80
N VAL A 678 -20.76 -53.21 -3.86
CA VAL A 678 -21.39 -52.43 -2.77
C VAL A 678 -21.63 -53.32 -1.57
N VAL A 679 -22.03 -54.57 -1.80
CA VAL A 679 -22.27 -55.55 -0.75
C VAL A 679 -20.98 -55.92 0.01
N LYS A 680 -19.84 -56.06 -0.70
CA LYS A 680 -18.52 -56.23 -0.09
C LYS A 680 -18.13 -55.05 0.80
N GLU A 681 -18.41 -53.81 0.37
CA GLU A 681 -18.17 -52.62 1.21
C GLU A 681 -19.04 -52.63 2.48
N VAL A 682 -20.33 -52.91 2.34
CA VAL A 682 -21.28 -53.06 3.46
C VAL A 682 -20.77 -54.09 4.48
N PHE A 683 -20.28 -55.23 4.02
CA PHE A 683 -19.71 -56.24 4.91
C PHE A 683 -18.42 -55.78 5.58
N ASN A 684 -17.49 -55.17 4.86
CA ASN A 684 -16.28 -54.62 5.46
C ASN A 684 -16.60 -53.59 6.57
N ARG A 685 -17.60 -52.72 6.36
CA ARG A 685 -18.09 -51.77 7.38
C ARG A 685 -18.66 -52.50 8.60
N LEU A 686 -19.58 -53.45 8.40
CA LEU A 686 -20.23 -54.21 9.49
C LEU A 686 -19.24 -55.07 10.31
N LEU A 687 -18.37 -55.80 9.62
CA LEU A 687 -17.44 -56.78 10.21
C LEU A 687 -16.29 -56.10 10.98
N GLY A 688 -15.99 -54.83 10.69
CA GLY A 688 -15.06 -54.01 11.45
C GLY A 688 -15.58 -53.51 12.80
N THR A 689 -16.81 -53.85 13.21
CA THR A 689 -17.42 -53.37 14.46
C THR A 689 -17.55 -54.43 15.55
N GLN A 690 -17.69 -53.95 16.80
CA GLN A 690 -17.88 -54.77 18.01
C GLN A 690 -19.17 -55.62 18.01
N HIS A 691 -20.07 -55.45 17.03
CA HIS A 691 -21.34 -56.18 16.92
C HIS A 691 -21.22 -57.59 16.28
N SER A 692 -19.99 -58.02 15.97
CA SER A 692 -19.64 -59.14 15.08
C SER A 692 -20.46 -60.42 15.28
N LYS A 693 -20.49 -61.01 16.49
CA LYS A 693 -21.10 -62.34 16.72
C LYS A 693 -22.60 -62.40 16.41
N GLY A 694 -23.35 -61.35 16.76
CA GLY A 694 -24.81 -61.32 16.65
C GLY A 694 -25.31 -60.93 15.26
N VAL A 695 -24.58 -60.07 14.55
CA VAL A 695 -24.91 -59.66 13.18
C VAL A 695 -24.50 -60.73 12.17
N TRP A 696 -23.34 -61.39 12.39
CA TRP A 696 -22.86 -62.50 11.57
C TRP A 696 -23.89 -63.65 11.47
N GLU A 697 -24.52 -64.03 12.59
CA GLU A 697 -25.59 -65.04 12.59
C GLU A 697 -26.80 -64.62 11.75
N GLY A 698 -27.24 -63.36 11.86
CA GLY A 698 -28.33 -62.81 11.06
C GLY A 698 -28.00 -62.82 9.57
N PHE A 699 -26.75 -62.48 9.22
CA PHE A 699 -26.24 -62.54 7.85
C PHE A 699 -26.23 -63.97 7.28
N VAL A 700 -25.67 -64.95 8.00
CA VAL A 700 -25.62 -66.36 7.55
C VAL A 700 -27.05 -66.89 7.30
N LYS A 701 -27.97 -66.65 8.23
CA LYS A 701 -29.40 -67.00 8.08
C LYS A 701 -30.07 -66.25 6.90
N CYS A 702 -29.66 -65.02 6.63
CA CYS A 702 -30.15 -64.26 5.48
C CYS A 702 -29.65 -64.88 4.16
N CYS A 703 -28.35 -65.16 4.03
CA CYS A 703 -27.77 -65.82 2.86
C CYS A 703 -28.38 -67.18 2.55
N GLN A 704 -28.74 -67.97 3.58
CA GLN A 704 -29.46 -69.23 3.42
C GLN A 704 -30.87 -69.02 2.85
N ARG A 705 -31.55 -67.93 3.21
CA ARG A 705 -32.92 -67.58 2.76
C ARG A 705 -32.96 -66.86 1.40
N THR A 706 -31.88 -66.20 0.99
CA THR A 706 -31.81 -65.44 -0.27
C THR A 706 -31.03 -66.17 -1.38
N LYS A 707 -30.97 -67.51 -1.33
CA LYS A 707 -30.46 -68.34 -2.44
C LYS A 707 -31.30 -68.09 -3.71
N PRO A 708 -30.71 -68.06 -4.92
CA PRO A 708 -29.27 -68.13 -5.24
C PRO A 708 -28.57 -66.75 -5.21
N GLN A 709 -29.30 -65.65 -4.97
CA GLN A 709 -28.78 -64.27 -5.08
C GLN A 709 -27.61 -63.99 -4.13
N SER A 710 -27.54 -64.68 -3.00
CA SER A 710 -26.43 -64.62 -2.04
C SER A 710 -25.11 -65.20 -2.55
N TYR A 711 -25.08 -66.04 -3.58
CA TYR A 711 -23.87 -66.77 -3.96
C TYR A 711 -22.73 -65.86 -4.46
N SER A 712 -23.04 -64.85 -5.28
CA SER A 712 -22.06 -63.87 -5.76
C SER A 712 -21.44 -63.03 -4.64
N VAL A 713 -22.16 -62.86 -3.53
CA VAL A 713 -21.73 -62.15 -2.32
C VAL A 713 -20.84 -63.04 -1.46
N LEU A 714 -21.19 -64.32 -1.30
CA LEU A 714 -20.39 -65.28 -0.52
C LEU A 714 -18.99 -65.48 -1.11
N LEU A 715 -18.87 -65.46 -2.44
CA LEU A 715 -17.59 -65.55 -3.17
C LEU A 715 -16.69 -64.31 -3.00
N GLN A 716 -17.15 -63.26 -2.32
CA GLN A 716 -16.38 -62.05 -2.04
C GLN A 716 -15.92 -61.92 -0.57
N LEU A 717 -16.31 -62.87 0.29
CA LEU A 717 -15.94 -62.90 1.70
C LEU A 717 -14.51 -63.41 1.92
N PRO A 718 -13.82 -62.97 2.99
CA PRO A 718 -12.56 -63.57 3.43
C PRO A 718 -12.70 -65.06 3.76
N SER A 719 -11.65 -65.84 3.49
CA SER A 719 -11.62 -67.30 3.70
C SER A 719 -12.10 -67.75 5.08
N ALA A 720 -11.60 -67.12 6.16
CA ALA A 720 -11.98 -67.45 7.54
C ALA A 720 -13.50 -67.29 7.83
N GLN A 721 -14.15 -66.33 7.16
CA GLN A 721 -15.59 -66.11 7.30
C GLN A 721 -16.39 -67.11 6.45
N LEU A 722 -15.89 -67.45 5.27
CA LEU A 722 -16.47 -68.49 4.43
C LEU A 722 -16.44 -69.86 5.13
N THR A 723 -15.31 -70.21 5.77
CA THR A 723 -15.20 -71.42 6.62
C THR A 723 -16.21 -71.40 7.77
N SER A 724 -16.28 -70.30 8.53
CA SER A 724 -17.23 -70.15 9.64
C SER A 724 -18.70 -70.23 9.19
N MET A 725 -19.01 -69.82 7.95
CA MET A 725 -20.35 -70.03 7.38
C MET A 725 -20.61 -71.51 7.11
N PHE A 726 -19.67 -72.25 6.51
CA PHE A 726 -19.85 -73.68 6.21
C PHE A 726 -19.93 -74.56 7.46
N GLU A 727 -19.17 -74.26 8.52
CA GLU A 727 -19.29 -74.91 9.82
C GLU A 727 -20.71 -74.79 10.40
N ARG A 728 -21.38 -73.66 10.13
CA ARG A 728 -22.67 -73.30 10.72
C ARG A 728 -23.87 -73.65 9.85
N CYS A 729 -23.68 -73.70 8.52
CA CYS A 729 -24.68 -74.06 7.52
C CYS A 729 -24.04 -74.92 6.40
N PRO A 730 -23.75 -76.22 6.65
CA PRO A 730 -23.08 -77.08 5.67
C PRO A 730 -23.88 -77.25 4.36
N GLU A 731 -25.21 -77.14 4.43
CA GLU A 731 -26.15 -77.11 3.28
C GLU A 731 -25.93 -75.94 2.29
N MET A 732 -25.00 -75.02 2.58
CA MET A 732 -24.59 -73.95 1.67
C MET A 732 -23.46 -74.36 0.72
N ARG A 733 -22.66 -75.38 1.08
CA ARG A 733 -21.42 -75.75 0.38
C ARG A 733 -21.68 -76.29 -1.02
N GLU A 734 -22.49 -77.33 -1.12
CA GLU A 734 -22.81 -78.01 -2.38
C GLU A 734 -23.49 -77.06 -3.40
N PRO A 735 -24.54 -76.26 -3.04
CA PRO A 735 -25.13 -75.33 -4.00
C PRO A 735 -24.20 -74.18 -4.43
N LEU A 736 -23.24 -73.77 -3.58
CA LEU A 736 -22.27 -72.73 -3.93
C LEU A 736 -21.20 -73.28 -4.88
N LEU A 737 -20.73 -74.52 -4.67
CA LEU A 737 -19.85 -75.24 -5.60
C LEU A 737 -20.50 -75.39 -6.98
N GLN A 738 -21.75 -75.85 -7.03
CA GLN A 738 -22.50 -75.97 -8.28
C GLN A 738 -22.65 -74.62 -9.00
N HIS A 739 -22.87 -73.52 -8.26
CA HIS A 739 -22.88 -72.19 -8.85
C HIS A 739 -21.51 -71.78 -9.40
N VAL A 740 -20.42 -72.05 -8.68
CA VAL A 740 -19.05 -71.80 -9.16
C VAL A 740 -18.77 -72.56 -10.45
N HIS A 741 -19.14 -73.85 -10.53
CA HIS A 741 -18.96 -74.65 -11.75
C HIS A 741 -19.77 -74.16 -12.95
N SER A 742 -20.79 -73.30 -12.73
CA SER A 742 -21.54 -72.62 -13.79
C SER A 742 -20.95 -71.28 -14.25
N LEU A 743 -19.89 -70.78 -13.61
CA LEU A 743 -19.25 -69.51 -13.98
C LEU A 743 -18.33 -69.64 -15.19
N THR A 744 -18.25 -68.58 -15.99
CA THR A 744 -17.34 -68.52 -17.14
C THR A 744 -15.88 -68.35 -16.71
N PRO A 745 -14.87 -68.78 -17.52
CA PRO A 745 -13.47 -68.67 -17.16
C PRO A 745 -13.03 -67.26 -16.75
N HIS A 746 -13.50 -66.21 -17.45
CA HIS A 746 -13.20 -64.82 -17.10
C HIS A 746 -13.78 -64.38 -15.75
N GLN A 747 -14.93 -64.91 -15.34
CA GLN A 747 -15.51 -64.66 -14.00
C GLN A 747 -14.72 -65.37 -12.91
N VAL A 748 -14.20 -66.58 -13.19
CA VAL A 748 -13.33 -67.30 -12.24
C VAL A 748 -12.01 -66.55 -12.03
N THR A 749 -11.37 -66.05 -13.10
CA THR A 749 -10.12 -65.27 -12.99
C THR A 749 -10.30 -63.97 -12.20
N SER A 750 -11.46 -63.31 -12.30
CA SER A 750 -11.73 -62.08 -11.52
C SER A 750 -11.99 -62.34 -10.03
N LEU A 751 -12.36 -63.56 -9.65
CA LEU A 751 -12.54 -63.98 -8.25
C LEU A 751 -11.24 -64.51 -7.62
N GLN A 752 -10.38 -65.16 -8.39
CA GLN A 752 -9.09 -65.72 -7.93
C GLN A 752 -8.12 -64.66 -7.36
N THR A 753 -8.26 -63.39 -7.72
CA THR A 753 -7.39 -62.31 -7.22
C THR A 753 -7.76 -61.79 -5.82
N SER A 754 -8.89 -62.22 -5.24
CA SER A 754 -9.36 -61.70 -3.94
C SER A 754 -9.09 -62.63 -2.75
N TYR A 755 -9.46 -63.91 -2.83
CA TYR A 755 -9.29 -64.89 -1.73
C TYR A 755 -9.18 -66.32 -2.27
N ASP A 756 -8.53 -67.20 -1.51
CA ASP A 756 -8.31 -68.61 -1.87
C ASP A 756 -9.54 -69.49 -1.58
N TRP A 757 -10.70 -69.08 -2.10
CA TRP A 757 -12.00 -69.70 -1.80
C TRP A 757 -12.14 -71.11 -2.38
N ILE A 758 -11.36 -71.46 -3.42
CA ILE A 758 -11.35 -72.81 -4.01
C ILE A 758 -10.92 -73.84 -2.95
N SER A 759 -9.89 -73.54 -2.16
CA SER A 759 -9.40 -74.40 -1.07
C SER A 759 -10.32 -74.45 0.17
N VAL A 760 -11.39 -73.66 0.21
CA VAL A 760 -12.36 -73.61 1.33
C VAL A 760 -13.70 -74.26 0.94
N CYS A 761 -14.08 -74.17 -0.34
CA CYS A 761 -15.28 -74.79 -0.88
C CYS A 761 -15.06 -76.27 -1.24
N CYS A 762 -13.91 -76.62 -1.83
CA CYS A 762 -13.50 -78.01 -2.09
C CYS A 762 -13.09 -78.70 -0.80
#